data_AF-A0A1I0AA14-F1
#
_entry.id   AF-A0A1I0AA14-F1
#
_cell.length_a   1.000
_cell.length_b   1.000
_cell.length_c   1.000
_cell.angle_alpha   90.00
_cell.angle_beta   90.00
_cell.angle_gamma   90.00
#
_symmetry.space_group_name_H-M   'P 1'
#
loop_
_entity.id
_entity.type
_entity.pdbx_description
1 polymer ?
#
loop_
_entity_poly.entity_id
_entity_poly.type
_entity_poly.pdbx_seq_one_letter_code
_entity_poly.pdbx_strand_id
1 'polypeptide(L)'
;MIPTVSSLSAALESVLRQLESNDYNGSIQAIDNLIDIAKDKKGEIRVAEQKERAEKRLEQLNILRKQEEERRIAEEQARKAAQEAHVLEVTSMDLPLDWTNIYDTEPSTQGVFVESISDGYIKCLNNLGRVDIEYIASITGEEYKTIINHLKGSIYQDPDKWGECFFKGWMTADEYLSGNIGEKLKIAKRATEEYHGYFDANVEALTKVLPDSVSSDQIYITLGSPWVPTDVISEFVMYLNEGIDYTEYIPIFSRRFDDKDAYSKFCKKYSRRNYDSPTESYPLIHDEITGTWQWSGGRPKKWCSHDFVNRFGTDRLNPYDVLIKTLNMQSIAVYDSVSSTNSKSGKQRVVNQTETTITLEKQNLLIKAFQKWVWTQPTRTERLEKIYNERYACTKVRHFDGSFLELPGLNPKIELFQYQKDAVARILFSPNTLLAHDVGSGKTFVMVVAGMELKRIGVSKKNMYVVPNNILGQWKKLFLKIYPDALIKIVESKDLNSANRKRTLTDIRDNDYDAIIITYSSFEKLNISNAYYMEMLDDEIKKQDKVIEHGPTSKLQKRALKNKELRSELLFTADDPDEIYFNDLGITSLFVDEAHNFKNVPIDTKIDRVMGINKVGSKKCQDMMAKVHVIQRENNGRGIIFATGTPITNSITDAYIMQKYVQESQLELLGLQNFDSWVGMFAEKNTGFEVDVDTSNYRMATRFAKFHNIPELTNMIAAFADFHSMAGNDDLPDFNGYKDVLIPKTAPFRAYLSKISERAEQVRTGQVPRTEDNMLLITTDGRKAALDMRLVDEQASFTTDSKVFKCADNVYQIYKRGNQKNTTQLVFCDTSTPKEGFNIYDELKSLLVRMGMQDSEIAFIHDATSETKRQAIFSQVRAGGIRVLIGSTFKLGLGVNVQNRMEALHHLDVPWRPADMVQREGRILRQGNQNDSVEIYRYITEGSFDAYSWQLLETKQRFITDILGGVIEDREGQDVDDTVLNYAEVKALAVGNPLIKKRIEVNNELMKQKLLYHKFVKDTERFSSIATSYPEEIERLDRLRSLAMADEYYFAGFGRKYTEQERQDIRDLIQQNVLVEEPLKESSVIMEYQGFDIIAPAKVSKIHPVVYVQRAGKYRVEITDNRVSALLAIDRCLGGLTKRRMDLEKSIKEKREFYEYACSQVDNENPYSSKIYELELKLDEIDSKLGVDKEK
;
A
#
# COMPACT_ATOMS: atom_id res chain seq x y z
N MET A 1 -75.23 7.56 12.09
CA MET A 1 -76.51 7.76 11.37
C MET A 1 -76.70 6.58 10.44
N ILE A 2 -77.79 5.82 10.59
CA ILE A 2 -78.06 4.64 9.75
C ILE A 2 -78.44 5.14 8.34
N PRO A 3 -77.75 4.71 7.26
CA PRO A 3 -78.08 5.16 5.91
C PRO A 3 -79.48 4.66 5.52
N THR A 4 -80.27 5.51 4.85
CA THR A 4 -81.57 5.12 4.29
C THR A 4 -81.38 4.03 3.22
N VAL A 5 -82.35 3.15 3.04
CA VAL A 5 -82.21 1.96 2.16
C VAL A 5 -81.86 2.34 0.71
N SER A 6 -82.35 3.48 0.23
CA SER A 6 -81.97 4.06 -1.07
C SER A 6 -80.46 4.36 -1.19
N SER A 7 -79.82 4.85 -0.13
CA SER A 7 -78.39 5.18 -0.15
C SER A 7 -77.50 3.93 -0.15
N LEU A 8 -77.96 2.84 0.49
CA LEU A 8 -77.22 1.57 0.56
C LEU A 8 -77.29 0.81 -0.77
N SER A 9 -78.46 0.83 -1.42
CA SER A 9 -78.62 0.32 -2.79
C SER A 9 -77.77 1.09 -3.80
N ALA A 10 -77.72 2.42 -3.71
CA ALA A 10 -76.90 3.24 -4.59
C ALA A 10 -75.39 3.05 -4.36
N ALA A 11 -74.97 2.86 -3.10
CA ALA A 11 -73.58 2.55 -2.75
C ALA A 11 -73.15 1.17 -3.29
N LEU A 12 -74.00 0.15 -3.14
CA LEU A 12 -73.77 -1.19 -3.71
C LEU A 12 -73.66 -1.12 -5.24
N GLU A 13 -74.50 -0.36 -5.91
CA GLU A 13 -74.47 -0.21 -7.37
C GLU A 13 -73.24 0.61 -7.85
N SER A 14 -72.83 1.64 -7.11
CA SER A 14 -71.62 2.42 -7.39
C SER A 14 -70.35 1.59 -7.25
N VAL A 15 -70.25 0.78 -6.20
CA VAL A 15 -69.09 -0.08 -5.95
C VAL A 15 -69.04 -1.20 -7.00
N LEU A 16 -70.17 -1.84 -7.32
CA LEU A 16 -70.24 -2.82 -8.40
C LEU A 16 -69.83 -2.24 -9.78
N ARG A 17 -70.05 -0.94 -10.04
CA ARG A 17 -69.56 -0.24 -11.24
C ARG A 17 -68.07 0.14 -11.16
N GLN A 18 -67.55 0.49 -9.98
CA GLN A 18 -66.13 0.82 -9.79
C GLN A 18 -65.22 -0.42 -9.85
N LEU A 19 -65.76 -1.60 -9.58
CA LEU A 19 -65.06 -2.89 -9.58
C LEU A 19 -64.86 -3.51 -10.98
N GLU A 20 -64.96 -2.71 -12.04
CA GLU A 20 -64.51 -3.05 -13.40
C GLU A 20 -62.99 -2.84 -13.60
N SER A 21 -62.24 -2.50 -12.54
CA SER A 21 -60.78 -2.33 -12.56
C SER A 21 -60.04 -3.50 -11.87
N ASN A 22 -58.94 -3.96 -12.49
CA ASN A 22 -58.20 -5.22 -12.25
C ASN A 22 -57.51 -5.43 -10.87
N ASP A 23 -57.98 -4.82 -9.77
CA ASP A 23 -57.38 -5.03 -8.44
C ASP A 23 -58.21 -6.02 -7.58
N TYR A 24 -57.85 -7.30 -7.62
CA TYR A 24 -58.59 -8.39 -6.98
C TYR A 24 -58.62 -8.33 -5.44
N ASN A 25 -57.52 -7.91 -4.79
CA ASN A 25 -57.41 -7.97 -3.33
C ASN A 25 -58.19 -6.84 -2.63
N GLY A 26 -58.14 -5.61 -3.18
CA GLY A 26 -58.96 -4.51 -2.67
C GLY A 26 -60.45 -4.73 -2.89
N SER A 27 -60.80 -5.42 -3.99
CA SER A 27 -62.17 -5.72 -4.40
C SER A 27 -62.88 -6.74 -3.49
N ILE A 28 -62.21 -7.84 -3.14
CA ILE A 28 -62.76 -8.91 -2.29
C ILE A 28 -63.11 -8.36 -0.89
N GLN A 29 -62.18 -7.61 -0.28
CA GLN A 29 -62.36 -7.06 1.06
C GLN A 29 -63.46 -5.98 1.12
N ALA A 30 -63.61 -5.20 0.06
CA ALA A 30 -64.69 -4.21 -0.07
C ALA A 30 -66.08 -4.88 -0.21
N ILE A 31 -66.18 -5.98 -0.96
CA ILE A 31 -67.42 -6.75 -1.14
C ILE A 31 -67.81 -7.48 0.16
N ASP A 32 -66.85 -8.09 0.86
CA ASP A 32 -67.09 -8.77 2.15
C ASP A 32 -67.67 -7.82 3.21
N ASN A 33 -67.07 -6.64 3.35
CA ASN A 33 -67.55 -5.60 4.26
C ASN A 33 -68.99 -5.15 3.91
N LEU A 34 -69.35 -5.09 2.63
CA LEU A 34 -70.70 -4.72 2.18
C LEU A 34 -71.73 -5.83 2.43
N ILE A 35 -71.35 -7.10 2.22
CA ILE A 35 -72.19 -8.26 2.54
C ILE A 35 -72.51 -8.30 4.03
N ASP A 36 -71.53 -8.00 4.89
CA ASP A 36 -71.72 -7.93 6.34
C ASP A 36 -72.66 -6.78 6.75
N ILE A 37 -72.50 -5.58 6.15
CA ILE A 37 -73.44 -4.45 6.38
C ILE A 37 -74.88 -4.80 5.92
N ALA A 38 -75.04 -5.61 4.87
CA ALA A 38 -76.34 -6.03 4.37
C ALA A 38 -77.03 -7.11 5.23
N LYS A 39 -76.30 -7.87 6.06
CA LYS A 39 -76.87 -8.91 6.95
C LYS A 39 -77.81 -8.34 8.03
N ASP A 40 -77.61 -7.09 8.43
CA ASP A 40 -78.37 -6.44 9.52
C ASP A 40 -79.74 -5.89 9.12
N LYS A 41 -80.12 -5.93 7.84
CA LYS A 41 -81.42 -5.42 7.34
C LYS A 41 -82.26 -6.50 6.65
N LYS A 42 -82.74 -7.49 7.42
CA LYS A 42 -83.67 -8.54 6.96
C LYS A 42 -85.10 -7.99 6.80
N GLY A 43 -85.48 -7.59 5.59
CA GLY A 43 -86.88 -7.24 5.30
C GLY A 43 -87.23 -6.76 3.89
N GLU A 44 -86.27 -6.35 3.06
CA GLU A 44 -86.56 -5.69 1.78
C GLU A 44 -85.92 -6.42 0.57
N ILE A 45 -86.77 -6.81 -0.39
CA ILE A 45 -86.44 -7.69 -1.54
C ILE A 45 -85.25 -7.17 -2.37
N ARG A 46 -85.16 -5.86 -2.59
CA ARG A 46 -84.16 -5.24 -3.46
C ARG A 46 -82.73 -5.29 -2.92
N VAL A 47 -82.57 -5.30 -1.58
CA VAL A 47 -81.27 -5.45 -0.90
C VAL A 47 -80.80 -6.91 -0.92
N ALA A 48 -81.75 -7.85 -0.84
CA ALA A 48 -81.45 -9.28 -0.93
C ALA A 48 -80.93 -9.67 -2.34
N GLU A 49 -81.55 -9.14 -3.41
CA GLU A 49 -81.08 -9.38 -4.79
C GLU A 49 -79.68 -8.82 -5.05
N GLN A 50 -79.36 -7.63 -4.52
CA GLN A 50 -78.04 -7.02 -4.67
C GLN A 50 -76.96 -7.77 -3.87
N LYS A 51 -77.32 -8.25 -2.67
CA LYS A 51 -76.45 -9.11 -1.86
C LYS A 51 -76.14 -10.41 -2.59
N GLU A 52 -77.14 -11.08 -3.17
CA GLU A 52 -76.94 -12.30 -3.95
C GLU A 52 -76.03 -12.06 -5.17
N ARG A 53 -76.17 -10.90 -5.82
CA ARG A 53 -75.30 -10.50 -6.95
C ARG A 53 -73.86 -10.24 -6.50
N ALA A 54 -73.66 -9.66 -5.33
CA ALA A 54 -72.33 -9.42 -4.74
C ALA A 54 -71.68 -10.74 -4.29
N GLU A 55 -72.44 -11.65 -3.66
CA GLU A 55 -71.98 -12.99 -3.27
C GLU A 55 -71.54 -13.80 -4.50
N LYS A 56 -72.33 -13.80 -5.59
CA LYS A 56 -71.93 -14.44 -6.86
C LYS A 56 -70.66 -13.83 -7.47
N ARG A 57 -70.48 -12.50 -7.37
CA ARG A 57 -69.29 -11.83 -7.90
C ARG A 57 -68.05 -12.13 -7.05
N LEU A 58 -68.20 -12.19 -5.74
CA LEU A 58 -67.14 -12.60 -4.80
C LEU A 58 -66.70 -14.05 -5.07
N GLU A 59 -67.66 -14.95 -5.30
CA GLU A 59 -67.40 -16.33 -5.68
C GLU A 59 -66.61 -16.41 -7.00
N GLN A 60 -67.00 -15.64 -8.01
CA GLN A 60 -66.25 -15.53 -9.27
C GLN A 60 -64.81 -15.02 -9.08
N LEU A 61 -64.61 -13.98 -8.26
CA LEU A 61 -63.28 -13.42 -7.99
C LEU A 61 -62.39 -14.39 -7.19
N ASN A 62 -62.96 -15.13 -6.24
CA ASN A 62 -62.24 -16.16 -5.49
C ASN A 62 -61.85 -17.34 -6.38
N ILE A 63 -62.69 -17.73 -7.35
CA ILE A 63 -62.36 -18.74 -8.37
C ILE A 63 -61.19 -18.26 -9.23
N LEU A 64 -61.22 -17.01 -9.72
CA LEU A 64 -60.13 -16.43 -10.53
C LEU A 64 -58.81 -16.36 -9.75
N ARG A 65 -58.86 -15.92 -8.47
CA ARG A 65 -57.68 -15.91 -7.59
C ARG A 65 -57.09 -17.30 -7.40
N LYS A 66 -57.94 -18.32 -7.20
CA LYS A 66 -57.49 -19.70 -7.05
C LYS A 66 -56.84 -20.21 -8.35
N GLN A 67 -57.42 -19.88 -9.51
CA GLN A 67 -56.84 -20.21 -10.82
C GLN A 67 -55.50 -19.51 -11.07
N GLU A 68 -55.34 -18.26 -10.64
CA GLU A 68 -54.09 -17.50 -10.78
C GLU A 68 -53.00 -18.01 -9.83
N GLU A 69 -53.35 -18.40 -8.60
CA GLU A 69 -52.44 -19.04 -7.65
C GLU A 69 -52.01 -20.44 -8.14
N GLU A 70 -52.96 -21.25 -8.63
CA GLU A 70 -52.68 -22.54 -9.26
C GLU A 70 -51.78 -22.39 -10.49
N ARG A 71 -52.03 -21.36 -11.32
CA ARG A 71 -51.17 -21.03 -12.45
C ARG A 71 -49.76 -20.61 -12.00
N ARG A 72 -49.62 -19.78 -10.96
CA ARG A 72 -48.31 -19.37 -10.41
C ARG A 72 -47.53 -20.57 -9.87
N ILE A 73 -48.20 -21.48 -9.16
CA ILE A 73 -47.60 -22.73 -8.66
C ILE A 73 -47.19 -23.63 -9.83
N ALA A 74 -48.04 -23.79 -10.85
CA ALA A 74 -47.73 -24.56 -12.04
C ALA A 74 -46.56 -23.96 -12.84
N GLU A 75 -46.50 -22.63 -12.98
CA GLU A 75 -45.38 -21.91 -13.61
C GLU A 75 -44.08 -22.08 -12.80
N GLU A 76 -44.13 -22.02 -11.47
CA GLU A 76 -42.96 -22.27 -10.62
C GLU A 76 -42.48 -23.72 -10.69
N GLN A 77 -43.41 -24.69 -10.70
CA GLN A 77 -43.11 -26.12 -10.88
C GLN A 77 -42.53 -26.40 -12.26
N ALA A 78 -43.10 -25.82 -13.32
CA ALA A 78 -42.59 -25.93 -14.68
C ALA A 78 -41.18 -25.32 -14.80
N ARG A 79 -40.93 -24.17 -14.14
CA ARG A 79 -39.60 -23.55 -14.09
C ARG A 79 -38.58 -24.43 -13.37
N LYS A 80 -38.95 -25.04 -12.24
CA LYS A 80 -38.08 -25.98 -11.51
C LYS A 80 -37.79 -27.23 -12.34
N ALA A 81 -38.81 -27.83 -12.95
CA ALA A 81 -38.63 -29.00 -13.82
C ALA A 81 -37.77 -28.70 -15.05
N ALA A 82 -37.92 -27.52 -15.65
CA ALA A 82 -37.06 -27.06 -16.76
C ALA A 82 -35.61 -26.84 -16.30
N GLN A 83 -35.41 -26.28 -15.11
CA GLN A 83 -34.07 -26.11 -14.53
C GLN A 83 -33.42 -27.46 -14.20
N GLU A 84 -34.15 -28.41 -13.62
CA GLU A 84 -33.66 -29.78 -13.36
C GLU A 84 -33.30 -30.50 -14.65
N ALA A 85 -34.12 -30.37 -15.70
CA ALA A 85 -33.83 -30.94 -17.02
C ALA A 85 -32.57 -30.34 -17.64
N HIS A 86 -32.40 -29.02 -17.57
CA HIS A 86 -31.20 -28.32 -18.05
C HIS A 86 -29.94 -28.79 -17.31
N VAL A 87 -29.98 -28.87 -15.97
CA VAL A 87 -28.85 -29.35 -15.17
C VAL A 87 -28.48 -30.78 -15.57
N LEU A 88 -29.46 -31.65 -15.78
CA LEU A 88 -29.23 -33.05 -16.15
C LEU A 88 -28.66 -33.18 -17.57
N GLU A 89 -29.07 -32.31 -18.50
CA GLU A 89 -28.55 -32.21 -19.86
C GLU A 89 -27.06 -31.81 -19.86
N VAL A 90 -26.70 -30.74 -19.15
CA VAL A 90 -25.32 -30.21 -19.17
C VAL A 90 -24.33 -31.04 -18.34
N THR A 91 -24.83 -31.89 -17.44
CA THR A 91 -24.00 -32.75 -16.55
C THR A 91 -23.92 -34.22 -16.99
N SER A 92 -24.68 -34.65 -18.00
CA SER A 92 -24.75 -36.07 -18.43
C SER A 92 -23.43 -36.63 -18.98
N MET A 93 -22.48 -35.75 -19.35
CA MET A 93 -21.25 -36.09 -20.08
C MET A 93 -21.49 -36.78 -21.43
N ASP A 94 -22.65 -36.51 -22.04
CA ASP A 94 -23.00 -37.02 -23.37
C ASP A 94 -22.72 -35.95 -24.44
N LEU A 95 -22.21 -36.39 -25.60
CA LEU A 95 -21.98 -35.50 -26.74
C LEU A 95 -23.27 -35.25 -27.52
N PRO A 96 -23.48 -34.03 -28.06
CA PRO A 96 -24.53 -33.77 -29.04
C PRO A 96 -24.41 -34.68 -30.27
N LEU A 97 -25.56 -35.05 -30.86
CA LEU A 97 -25.62 -35.95 -32.03
C LEU A 97 -24.86 -35.41 -33.26
N ASP A 98 -24.68 -34.10 -33.35
CA ASP A 98 -24.01 -33.37 -34.44
C ASP A 98 -22.61 -32.86 -34.06
N TRP A 99 -22.06 -33.31 -32.93
CA TRP A 99 -20.75 -32.88 -32.46
C TRP A 99 -19.61 -33.35 -33.36
N THR A 100 -18.68 -32.43 -33.64
CA THR A 100 -17.43 -32.73 -34.38
C THR A 100 -16.25 -32.15 -33.62
N ASN A 101 -15.23 -32.99 -33.39
CA ASN A 101 -14.00 -32.57 -32.74
C ASN A 101 -13.13 -31.81 -33.75
N ILE A 102 -12.74 -30.59 -33.38
CA ILE A 102 -11.93 -29.70 -34.24
C ILE A 102 -10.57 -30.34 -34.55
N TYR A 103 -9.98 -31.03 -33.57
CA TYR A 103 -8.66 -31.63 -33.68
C TYR A 103 -8.62 -32.86 -34.61
N ASP A 104 -9.74 -33.51 -34.90
CA ASP A 104 -9.73 -34.66 -35.82
C ASP A 104 -9.37 -34.26 -37.26
N THR A 105 -9.58 -32.98 -37.59
CA THR A 105 -9.28 -32.41 -38.91
C THR A 105 -8.01 -31.55 -38.92
N GLU A 106 -7.40 -31.32 -37.75
CA GLU A 106 -6.28 -30.40 -37.63
C GLU A 106 -4.96 -31.06 -38.09
N PRO A 107 -4.14 -30.39 -38.92
CA PRO A 107 -2.87 -30.95 -39.36
C PRO A 107 -1.88 -31.25 -38.22
N SER A 108 -2.02 -30.59 -37.06
CA SER A 108 -1.14 -30.72 -35.90
C SER A 108 -1.33 -32.04 -35.12
N THR A 109 -2.49 -32.68 -35.30
CA THR A 109 -2.90 -33.94 -34.65
C THR A 109 -3.03 -35.08 -35.64
N GLN A 110 -3.19 -34.80 -36.95
CA GLN A 110 -3.24 -35.80 -38.00
C GLN A 110 -1.98 -36.69 -38.04
N GLY A 111 -2.17 -37.99 -37.77
CA GLY A 111 -1.10 -38.99 -37.80
C GLY A 111 -0.24 -39.06 -36.53
N VAL A 112 -0.57 -38.28 -35.49
CA VAL A 112 0.04 -38.36 -34.17
C VAL A 112 -0.81 -39.28 -33.30
N PHE A 113 -0.33 -40.51 -33.06
CA PHE A 113 -1.02 -41.48 -32.22
C PHE A 113 -0.19 -41.78 -30.96
N VAL A 114 -0.85 -41.77 -29.81
CA VAL A 114 -0.23 -42.02 -28.51
C VAL A 114 -0.98 -43.15 -27.80
N GLU A 115 -0.25 -44.16 -27.32
CA GLU A 115 -0.85 -45.37 -26.75
C GLU A 115 -1.45 -45.17 -25.34
N SER A 116 -1.03 -44.14 -24.59
CA SER A 116 -1.45 -43.88 -23.21
C SER A 116 -2.09 -42.51 -23.05
N ILE A 117 -3.19 -42.45 -22.27
CA ILE A 117 -3.85 -41.19 -21.89
C ILE A 117 -2.88 -40.25 -21.15
N SER A 118 -1.96 -40.78 -20.34
CA SER A 118 -0.96 -39.97 -19.63
C SER A 118 0.03 -39.29 -20.59
N ASP A 119 0.47 -39.99 -21.62
CA ASP A 119 1.36 -39.44 -22.64
C ASP A 119 0.60 -38.43 -23.52
N GLY A 120 -0.67 -38.71 -23.83
CA GLY A 120 -1.55 -37.78 -24.53
C GLY A 120 -1.77 -36.49 -23.73
N TYR A 121 -1.95 -36.59 -22.40
CA TYR A 121 -2.02 -35.44 -21.50
C TYR A 121 -0.73 -34.61 -21.49
N ILE A 122 0.43 -35.24 -21.40
CA ILE A 122 1.73 -34.56 -21.48
C ILE A 122 1.88 -33.85 -22.84
N LYS A 123 1.49 -34.52 -23.93
CA LYS A 123 1.56 -33.95 -25.28
C LYS A 123 0.64 -32.75 -25.45
N CYS A 124 -0.56 -32.81 -24.86
CA CYS A 124 -1.52 -31.73 -24.81
C CYS A 124 -0.93 -30.50 -24.10
N LEU A 125 -0.37 -30.67 -22.90
CA LEU A 125 0.27 -29.59 -22.15
C LEU A 125 1.45 -28.98 -22.92
N ASN A 126 2.25 -29.82 -23.56
CA ASN A 126 3.41 -29.39 -24.32
C ASN A 126 3.02 -28.59 -25.58
N ASN A 127 1.98 -29.00 -26.30
CA ASN A 127 1.59 -28.36 -27.57
C ASN A 127 0.65 -27.17 -27.39
N LEU A 128 -0.28 -27.24 -26.42
CA LEU A 128 -1.32 -26.22 -26.23
C LEU A 128 -1.10 -25.33 -25.00
N GLY A 129 -0.23 -25.74 -24.06
CA GLY A 129 -0.04 -25.00 -22.80
C GLY A 129 -1.26 -25.02 -21.87
N ARG A 130 -2.23 -25.91 -22.11
CA ARG A 130 -3.47 -26.06 -21.33
C ARG A 130 -3.99 -27.49 -21.43
N VAL A 131 -4.92 -27.85 -20.55
CA VAL A 131 -5.63 -29.14 -20.65
C VAL A 131 -6.79 -29.00 -21.63
N ASP A 132 -6.79 -29.82 -22.67
CA ASP A 132 -7.83 -29.84 -23.70
C ASP A 132 -8.24 -31.30 -23.97
N ILE A 133 -9.45 -31.68 -23.55
CA ILE A 133 -9.92 -33.07 -23.61
C ILE A 133 -10.14 -33.51 -25.06
N GLU A 134 -10.60 -32.60 -25.92
CA GLU A 134 -10.82 -32.86 -27.36
C GLU A 134 -9.50 -33.22 -28.04
N TYR A 135 -8.42 -32.50 -27.70
CA TYR A 135 -7.08 -32.79 -28.21
C TYR A 135 -6.60 -34.19 -27.81
N ILE A 136 -6.72 -34.53 -26.51
CA ILE A 136 -6.30 -35.84 -25.97
C ILE A 136 -7.11 -36.97 -26.64
N ALA A 137 -8.42 -36.79 -26.80
CA ALA A 137 -9.29 -37.75 -27.48
C ALA A 137 -8.85 -37.99 -28.93
N SER A 138 -8.50 -36.93 -29.66
CA SER A 138 -8.07 -37.04 -31.06
C SER A 138 -6.78 -37.86 -31.24
N ILE A 139 -5.78 -37.66 -30.36
CA ILE A 139 -4.47 -38.33 -30.49
C ILE A 139 -4.41 -39.72 -29.83
N THR A 140 -5.32 -40.04 -28.92
CA THR A 140 -5.40 -41.36 -28.25
C THR A 140 -6.47 -42.27 -28.84
N GLY A 141 -7.51 -41.70 -29.46
CA GLY A 141 -8.71 -42.43 -29.91
C GLY A 141 -9.64 -42.87 -28.77
N GLU A 142 -9.38 -42.44 -27.53
CA GLU A 142 -10.17 -42.81 -26.35
C GLU A 142 -11.41 -41.92 -26.18
N GLU A 143 -12.44 -42.45 -25.52
CA GLU A 143 -13.65 -41.68 -25.21
C GLU A 143 -13.40 -40.57 -24.17
N TYR A 144 -14.02 -39.40 -24.34
CA TYR A 144 -13.92 -38.24 -23.46
C TYR A 144 -14.12 -38.58 -21.98
N LYS A 145 -15.14 -39.39 -21.67
CA LYS A 145 -15.47 -39.83 -20.31
C LYS A 145 -14.37 -40.71 -19.72
N THR A 146 -13.76 -41.57 -20.53
CA THR A 146 -12.62 -42.42 -20.12
C THR A 146 -11.41 -41.56 -19.79
N ILE A 147 -11.11 -40.56 -20.62
CA ILE A 147 -10.01 -39.60 -20.41
C ILE A 147 -10.19 -38.83 -19.10
N ILE A 148 -11.37 -38.22 -18.89
CA ILE A 148 -11.68 -37.45 -17.68
C ILE A 148 -11.57 -38.32 -16.43
N ASN A 149 -12.10 -39.55 -16.47
CA ASN A 149 -12.01 -40.47 -15.34
C ASN A 149 -10.58 -40.94 -15.05
N HIS A 150 -9.77 -41.18 -16.09
CA HIS A 150 -8.37 -41.59 -15.95
C HIS A 150 -7.51 -40.47 -15.34
N LEU A 151 -7.76 -39.21 -15.74
CA LEU A 151 -7.02 -38.03 -15.26
C LEU A 151 -7.56 -37.46 -13.94
N LYS A 152 -8.56 -38.11 -13.33
CA LYS A 152 -9.19 -37.63 -12.10
C LYS A 152 -8.16 -37.41 -10.99
N GLY A 153 -8.21 -36.23 -10.37
CA GLY A 153 -7.25 -35.81 -9.34
C GLY A 153 -5.98 -35.15 -9.89
N SER A 154 -5.63 -35.39 -11.16
CA SER A 154 -4.57 -34.66 -11.88
C SER A 154 -5.12 -33.41 -12.59
N ILE A 155 -6.42 -33.39 -12.87
CA ILE A 155 -7.13 -32.26 -13.46
C ILE A 155 -8.42 -31.94 -12.69
N TYR A 156 -8.84 -30.68 -12.75
CA TYR A 156 -10.12 -30.19 -12.22
C TYR A 156 -10.77 -29.25 -13.24
N GLN A 157 -12.10 -29.25 -13.28
CA GLN A 157 -12.86 -28.39 -14.19
C GLN A 157 -13.22 -27.08 -13.48
N ASP A 158 -12.88 -25.94 -14.07
CA ASP A 158 -13.14 -24.61 -13.53
C ASP A 158 -14.59 -24.18 -13.81
N PRO A 159 -15.44 -23.97 -12.78
CA PRO A 159 -16.84 -23.58 -12.98
C PRO A 159 -17.03 -22.24 -13.70
N ASP A 160 -16.04 -21.35 -13.72
CA ASP A 160 -16.14 -20.08 -14.46
C ASP A 160 -15.79 -20.25 -15.96
N LYS A 161 -15.10 -21.33 -16.33
CA LYS A 161 -14.56 -21.53 -17.69
C LYS A 161 -15.19 -22.70 -18.45
N TRP A 162 -15.95 -23.56 -17.78
CA TRP A 162 -16.54 -24.74 -18.43
C TRP A 162 -17.68 -24.41 -19.40
N GLY A 163 -18.38 -23.28 -19.20
CA GLY A 163 -19.44 -22.81 -20.09
C GLY A 163 -20.54 -23.86 -20.33
N GLU A 164 -20.91 -24.61 -19.28
CA GLU A 164 -21.88 -25.72 -19.33
C GLU A 164 -21.50 -26.85 -20.32
N CYS A 165 -20.20 -27.00 -20.62
CA CYS A 165 -19.66 -28.06 -21.47
C CYS A 165 -18.70 -28.95 -20.67
N PHE A 166 -19.05 -30.23 -20.51
CA PHE A 166 -18.30 -31.18 -19.67
C PHE A 166 -16.84 -31.41 -20.12
N PHE A 167 -16.48 -31.16 -21.38
CA PHE A 167 -15.12 -31.32 -21.91
C PHE A 167 -14.31 -30.01 -21.98
N LYS A 168 -14.88 -28.87 -21.57
CA LYS A 168 -14.22 -27.54 -21.56
C LYS A 168 -13.87 -27.09 -20.15
N GLY A 169 -12.94 -26.14 -20.04
CA GLY A 169 -12.60 -25.51 -18.75
C GLY A 169 -11.76 -26.38 -17.82
N TRP A 170 -11.10 -27.43 -18.32
CA TRP A 170 -10.21 -28.27 -17.53
C TRP A 170 -8.87 -27.59 -17.28
N MET A 171 -8.36 -27.75 -16.06
CA MET A 171 -7.10 -27.19 -15.59
C MET A 171 -6.30 -28.28 -14.88
N THR A 172 -4.97 -28.15 -14.86
CA THR A 172 -4.11 -29.03 -14.07
C THR A 172 -4.40 -28.85 -12.57
N ALA A 173 -4.16 -29.89 -11.76
CA ALA A 173 -4.31 -29.80 -10.31
C ALA A 173 -3.45 -28.68 -9.70
N ASP A 174 -2.21 -28.52 -10.17
CA ASP A 174 -1.31 -27.45 -9.73
C ASP A 174 -1.85 -26.05 -10.04
N GLU A 175 -2.58 -25.88 -11.15
CA GLU A 175 -3.18 -24.59 -11.52
C GLU A 175 -4.50 -24.32 -10.81
N TYR A 176 -5.36 -25.35 -10.67
CA TYR A 176 -6.66 -25.20 -10.01
C TYR A 176 -6.51 -25.03 -8.50
N LEU A 177 -5.61 -25.78 -7.85
CA LEU A 177 -5.40 -25.79 -6.40
C LEU A 177 -4.34 -24.79 -5.92
N SER A 178 -4.03 -23.77 -6.72
CA SER A 178 -3.15 -22.64 -6.37
C SER A 178 -3.84 -21.29 -6.60
N GLY A 179 -3.19 -20.17 -6.24
CA GLY A 179 -3.77 -18.84 -6.30
C GLY A 179 -4.80 -18.60 -5.18
N ASN A 180 -5.80 -17.76 -5.42
CA ASN A 180 -6.84 -17.43 -4.44
C ASN A 180 -7.81 -18.61 -4.24
N ILE A 181 -7.51 -19.47 -3.26
CA ILE A 181 -8.31 -20.66 -2.94
C ILE A 181 -9.66 -20.26 -2.35
N GLY A 182 -9.72 -19.16 -1.60
CA GLY A 182 -10.94 -18.67 -0.98
C GLY A 182 -12.01 -18.29 -2.01
N GLU A 183 -11.62 -17.58 -3.07
CA GLU A 183 -12.50 -17.20 -4.17
C GLU A 183 -12.94 -18.42 -4.99
N LYS A 184 -11.99 -19.27 -5.38
CA LYS A 184 -12.28 -20.52 -6.10
C LYS A 184 -13.24 -21.43 -5.32
N LEU A 185 -13.08 -21.52 -4.00
CA LEU A 185 -13.96 -22.30 -3.13
C LEU A 185 -15.38 -21.72 -3.06
N LYS A 186 -15.52 -20.39 -3.04
CA LYS A 186 -16.83 -19.72 -3.09
C LYS A 186 -17.54 -20.00 -4.43
N ILE A 187 -16.82 -19.92 -5.53
CA ILE A 187 -17.34 -20.21 -6.88
C ILE A 187 -17.74 -21.68 -6.97
N ALA A 188 -16.86 -22.61 -6.57
CA ALA A 188 -17.13 -24.04 -6.59
C ALA A 188 -18.35 -24.42 -5.73
N LYS A 189 -18.51 -23.85 -4.52
CA LYS A 189 -19.68 -24.10 -3.68
C LYS A 189 -20.98 -23.63 -4.33
N ARG A 190 -20.98 -22.44 -4.94
CA ARG A 190 -22.14 -21.92 -5.67
C ARG A 190 -22.49 -22.82 -6.86
N ALA A 191 -21.50 -23.24 -7.62
CA ALA A 191 -21.70 -24.13 -8.76
C ALA A 191 -22.19 -25.52 -8.33
N THR A 192 -21.70 -26.07 -7.21
CA THR A 192 -22.21 -27.31 -6.62
C THR A 192 -23.71 -27.20 -6.27
N GLU A 193 -24.14 -26.08 -5.70
CA GLU A 193 -25.55 -25.84 -5.38
C GLU A 193 -26.42 -25.73 -6.65
N GLU A 194 -25.90 -25.07 -7.68
CA GLU A 194 -26.59 -24.85 -8.97
C GLU A 194 -26.70 -26.13 -9.81
N TYR A 195 -25.64 -26.94 -9.85
CA TYR A 195 -25.52 -28.14 -10.69
C TYR A 195 -25.56 -29.45 -9.89
N HIS A 196 -26.35 -29.47 -8.80
CA HIS A 196 -26.70 -30.68 -8.03
C HIS A 196 -25.52 -31.61 -7.65
N GLY A 197 -24.40 -31.06 -7.18
CA GLY A 197 -23.26 -31.86 -6.71
C GLY A 197 -22.17 -32.14 -7.75
N TYR A 198 -22.32 -31.70 -9.00
CA TYR A 198 -21.35 -31.96 -10.08
C TYR A 198 -19.90 -31.53 -9.71
N PHE A 199 -19.75 -30.43 -8.96
CA PHE A 199 -18.45 -29.89 -8.55
C PHE A 199 -18.02 -30.29 -7.11
N ASP A 200 -18.62 -31.32 -6.50
CA ASP A 200 -18.28 -31.75 -5.12
C ASP A 200 -16.79 -32.09 -4.95
N ALA A 201 -16.20 -32.75 -5.94
CA ALA A 201 -14.77 -33.08 -5.94
C ALA A 201 -13.88 -31.82 -5.91
N ASN A 202 -14.31 -30.73 -6.54
CA ASN A 202 -13.59 -29.46 -6.51
C ASN A 202 -13.66 -28.83 -5.12
N VAL A 203 -14.84 -28.82 -4.51
CA VAL A 203 -15.05 -28.27 -3.15
C VAL A 203 -14.21 -29.05 -2.14
N GLU A 204 -14.18 -30.38 -2.23
CA GLU A 204 -13.36 -31.23 -1.37
C GLU A 204 -11.86 -30.91 -1.53
N ALA A 205 -11.37 -30.84 -2.77
CA ALA A 205 -9.97 -30.58 -3.05
C ALA A 205 -9.53 -29.18 -2.60
N LEU A 206 -10.32 -28.14 -2.90
CA LEU A 206 -10.05 -26.76 -2.49
C LEU A 206 -10.09 -26.59 -0.96
N THR A 207 -11.00 -27.29 -0.28
CA THR A 207 -11.07 -27.26 1.20
C THR A 207 -9.83 -27.87 1.84
N LYS A 208 -9.24 -28.92 1.25
CA LYS A 208 -8.01 -29.56 1.75
C LYS A 208 -6.76 -28.69 1.60
N VAL A 209 -6.72 -27.81 0.60
CA VAL A 209 -5.56 -26.96 0.30
C VAL A 209 -5.68 -25.53 0.81
N LEU A 210 -6.84 -25.17 1.40
CA LEU A 210 -7.06 -23.86 1.98
C LEU A 210 -6.07 -23.65 3.14
N PRO A 211 -5.30 -22.53 3.15
CA PRO A 211 -4.41 -22.22 4.26
C PRO A 211 -5.16 -22.10 5.60
N ASP A 212 -4.43 -22.31 6.70
CA ASP A 212 -4.96 -22.11 8.03
C ASP A 212 -5.39 -20.65 8.23
N SER A 213 -6.54 -20.47 8.89
CA SER A 213 -7.06 -19.14 9.19
C SER A 213 -6.17 -18.44 10.21
N VAL A 214 -5.79 -17.21 9.91
CA VAL A 214 -5.08 -16.31 10.82
C VAL A 214 -6.07 -15.75 11.84
N SER A 215 -5.74 -15.87 13.12
CA SER A 215 -6.52 -15.34 14.24
C SER A 215 -6.20 -13.88 14.53
N SER A 216 -7.14 -13.15 15.15
CA SER A 216 -7.01 -11.71 15.43
C SER A 216 -5.78 -11.30 16.25
N ASP A 217 -5.23 -12.18 17.08
CA ASP A 217 -3.98 -11.95 17.83
C ASP A 217 -2.73 -11.93 16.95
N GLN A 218 -2.80 -12.53 15.77
CA GLN A 218 -1.70 -12.62 14.79
C GLN A 218 -1.84 -11.61 13.63
N ILE A 219 -2.99 -10.93 13.54
CA ILE A 219 -3.25 -9.93 12.50
C ILE A 219 -2.76 -8.56 12.98
N TYR A 220 -1.72 -8.05 12.32
CA TYR A 220 -1.36 -6.65 12.51
C TYR A 220 -2.39 -5.73 11.85
N ILE A 221 -2.90 -4.79 12.63
CA ILE A 221 -3.88 -3.79 12.20
C ILE A 221 -3.45 -2.41 12.69
N THR A 222 -3.66 -1.38 11.89
CA THR A 222 -3.40 0.01 12.28
C THR A 222 -4.36 0.98 11.60
N LEU A 223 -4.35 2.24 12.05
CA LEU A 223 -5.10 3.30 11.39
C LEU A 223 -4.52 3.54 9.99
N GLY A 224 -5.34 3.31 8.97
CA GLY A 224 -4.92 3.37 7.56
C GLY A 224 -4.64 2.00 6.93
N SER A 225 -4.85 0.89 7.64
CA SER A 225 -4.85 -0.44 7.02
C SER A 225 -5.95 -0.51 5.95
N PRO A 226 -5.61 -0.88 4.70
CA PRO A 226 -6.51 -0.72 3.54
C PRO A 226 -7.71 -1.68 3.56
N TRP A 227 -7.61 -2.78 4.30
CA TRP A 227 -8.64 -3.80 4.41
C TRP A 227 -9.67 -3.50 5.50
N VAL A 228 -9.46 -2.46 6.31
CA VAL A 228 -10.40 -2.05 7.35
C VAL A 228 -11.54 -1.27 6.70
N PRO A 229 -12.80 -1.73 6.84
CA PRO A 229 -13.94 -1.03 6.28
C PRO A 229 -14.12 0.40 6.82
N THR A 230 -14.62 1.31 5.96
CA THR A 230 -14.86 2.72 6.30
C THR A 230 -15.86 2.90 7.44
N ASP A 231 -16.83 2.00 7.58
CA ASP A 231 -17.79 1.98 8.68
C ASP A 231 -17.13 1.66 10.02
N VAL A 232 -16.10 0.79 10.06
CA VAL A 232 -15.35 0.47 11.29
C VAL A 232 -14.53 1.68 11.76
N ILE A 233 -13.90 2.41 10.83
CA ILE A 233 -13.20 3.66 11.16
C ILE A 233 -14.20 4.72 11.66
N SER A 234 -15.38 4.80 11.04
CA SER A 234 -16.43 5.73 11.47
C SER A 234 -16.94 5.39 12.88
N GLU A 235 -17.16 4.10 13.17
CA GLU A 235 -17.52 3.59 14.49
C GLU A 235 -16.45 3.93 15.53
N PHE A 236 -15.16 3.81 15.18
CA PHE A 236 -14.07 4.21 16.07
C PHE A 236 -14.12 5.71 16.40
N VAL A 237 -14.39 6.56 15.42
CA VAL A 237 -14.53 8.02 15.63
C VAL A 237 -15.71 8.34 16.55
N MET A 238 -16.79 7.58 16.47
CA MET A 238 -17.94 7.71 17.38
C MET A 238 -17.55 7.27 18.80
N TYR A 239 -16.90 6.12 18.93
CA TYR A 239 -16.40 5.60 20.21
C TYR A 239 -15.50 6.63 20.91
N LEU A 240 -14.58 7.27 20.16
CA LEU A 240 -13.71 8.31 20.71
C LEU A 240 -14.46 9.55 21.20
N ASN A 241 -15.59 9.90 20.59
CA ASN A 241 -16.36 11.08 20.98
C ASN A 241 -17.34 10.82 22.12
N GLU A 242 -18.04 9.70 22.10
CA GLU A 242 -19.19 9.47 22.98
C GLU A 242 -18.95 8.39 24.03
N GLY A 243 -17.83 7.66 23.94
CA GLY A 243 -17.49 6.57 24.86
C GLY A 243 -18.45 5.37 24.75
N ILE A 244 -19.34 5.37 23.77
CA ILE A 244 -20.38 4.36 23.55
C ILE A 244 -19.99 3.48 22.36
N ASP A 245 -20.09 2.17 22.54
CA ASP A 245 -19.89 1.18 21.49
C ASP A 245 -21.26 0.90 20.81
N TYR A 246 -21.46 1.42 19.60
CA TYR A 246 -22.78 1.52 18.95
C TYR A 246 -23.27 0.25 18.27
N THR A 247 -22.51 -0.83 18.38
CA THR A 247 -22.71 -2.09 17.66
C THR A 247 -23.99 -2.81 18.10
N GLU A 248 -24.49 -2.56 19.31
CA GLU A 248 -25.80 -3.06 19.78
C GLU A 248 -27.01 -2.32 19.15
N TYR A 249 -26.81 -1.10 18.63
CA TYR A 249 -27.87 -0.24 18.07
C TYR A 249 -27.94 -0.25 16.54
N ILE A 250 -27.04 -0.97 15.87
CA ILE A 250 -27.10 -1.26 14.43
C ILE A 250 -27.66 -2.69 14.29
N PRO A 251 -28.99 -2.89 14.19
CA PRO A 251 -29.53 -4.24 14.05
C PRO A 251 -29.17 -4.75 12.66
N ILE A 252 -28.51 -5.91 12.57
CA ILE A 252 -28.76 -6.98 11.57
C ILE A 252 -29.06 -6.52 10.11
N PHE A 253 -28.40 -5.47 9.61
CA PHE A 253 -28.54 -5.03 8.21
C PHE A 253 -27.32 -5.39 7.35
N SER A 254 -26.27 -5.94 7.95
CA SER A 254 -24.98 -6.23 7.29
C SER A 254 -24.89 -7.59 6.56
N ARG A 255 -25.97 -8.37 6.47
CA ARG A 255 -25.94 -9.69 5.82
C ARG A 255 -26.21 -9.70 4.30
N ARG A 256 -26.63 -8.59 3.69
CA ARG A 256 -26.80 -8.49 2.22
C ARG A 256 -26.39 -7.10 1.70
N PHE A 257 -25.28 -7.08 0.96
CA PHE A 257 -24.74 -6.14 -0.04
C PHE A 257 -25.40 -4.76 -0.33
N ASP A 258 -24.50 -3.81 -0.66
CA ASP A 258 -24.54 -2.77 -1.71
C ASP A 258 -25.68 -1.74 -1.82
N ASP A 259 -26.71 -1.75 -0.98
CA ASP A 259 -27.75 -0.73 -1.06
C ASP A 259 -27.44 0.53 -0.21
N LYS A 260 -26.79 1.53 -0.84
CA LYS A 260 -26.54 2.87 -0.27
C LYS A 260 -27.81 3.55 0.26
N ASP A 261 -28.98 3.19 -0.26
CA ASP A 261 -30.24 3.83 0.09
C ASP A 261 -30.73 3.40 1.50
N ALA A 262 -30.31 2.22 1.98
CA ALA A 262 -30.61 1.72 3.32
C ALA A 262 -29.80 2.43 4.43
N TYR A 263 -28.49 2.67 4.22
CA TYR A 263 -27.65 3.47 5.13
C TYR A 263 -28.11 4.94 5.17
N SER A 264 -28.43 5.51 4.01
CA SER A 264 -29.06 6.83 3.89
C SER A 264 -30.39 6.90 4.64
N LYS A 265 -31.24 5.86 4.57
CA LYS A 265 -32.49 5.76 5.34
C LYS A 265 -32.26 5.58 6.84
N PHE A 266 -31.23 4.86 7.27
CA PHE A 266 -30.85 4.74 8.68
C PHE A 266 -30.41 6.09 9.27
N CYS A 267 -29.49 6.80 8.59
CA CYS A 267 -29.08 8.15 8.95
C CYS A 267 -30.27 9.13 8.96
N LYS A 268 -31.18 9.05 7.97
CA LYS A 268 -32.42 9.87 7.91
C LYS A 268 -33.45 9.52 9.00
N LYS A 269 -33.50 8.27 9.47
CA LYS A 269 -34.45 7.83 10.51
C LYS A 269 -34.00 8.26 11.90
N TYR A 270 -32.69 8.27 12.16
CA TYR A 270 -32.13 8.75 13.43
C TYR A 270 -31.97 10.27 13.50
N SER A 271 -31.81 10.98 12.37
CA SER A 271 -31.83 12.45 12.32
C SER A 271 -33.19 13.06 12.66
N ARG A 272 -34.27 12.26 12.70
CA ARG A 272 -35.63 12.74 13.03
C ARG A 272 -35.94 12.76 14.52
N ARG A 273 -35.11 12.17 15.38
CA ARG A 273 -35.42 12.06 16.82
C ARG A 273 -34.77 13.10 17.73
N ASN A 274 -33.84 13.92 17.24
CA ASN A 274 -33.36 15.09 17.97
C ASN A 274 -32.76 16.12 17.00
N TYR A 275 -33.28 17.36 17.07
CA TYR A 275 -32.88 18.57 16.33
C TYR A 275 -33.21 18.64 14.82
N ASP A 276 -34.04 19.62 14.46
CA ASP A 276 -34.37 20.03 13.09
C ASP A 276 -33.14 20.54 12.32
N SER A 277 -32.44 19.64 11.62
CA SER A 277 -31.54 19.95 10.52
C SER A 277 -31.34 18.69 9.66
N PRO A 278 -31.74 18.69 8.38
CA PRO A 278 -31.49 17.58 7.48
C PRO A 278 -30.07 17.69 6.92
N THR A 279 -29.24 16.65 7.15
CA THR A 279 -27.89 16.33 6.61
C THR A 279 -26.67 16.49 7.54
N GLU A 280 -26.48 15.58 8.50
CA GLU A 280 -25.13 15.18 8.94
C GLU A 280 -25.02 13.64 8.88
N SER A 281 -24.93 13.11 7.66
CA SER A 281 -24.36 11.78 7.40
C SER A 281 -22.87 11.83 7.80
N TYR A 282 -22.36 10.81 8.48
CA TYR A 282 -21.03 10.80 9.09
C TYR A 282 -19.93 11.36 8.19
N PRO A 283 -19.02 12.18 8.72
CA PRO A 283 -18.25 13.11 7.90
C PRO A 283 -16.97 12.52 7.30
N LEU A 284 -16.77 11.21 7.17
CA LEU A 284 -15.49 10.66 6.68
C LEU A 284 -15.65 9.95 5.33
N ILE A 285 -14.79 10.32 4.37
CA ILE A 285 -14.74 9.76 3.01
C ILE A 285 -13.38 9.10 2.81
N HIS A 286 -13.37 7.94 2.16
CA HIS A 286 -12.17 7.25 1.69
C HIS A 286 -12.31 6.97 0.20
N ASP A 287 -11.25 7.22 -0.59
CA ASP A 287 -11.18 6.76 -1.97
C ASP A 287 -10.07 5.73 -2.15
N GLU A 288 -10.41 4.59 -2.76
CA GLU A 288 -9.49 3.45 -2.93
C GLU A 288 -8.38 3.74 -3.96
N ILE A 289 -8.62 4.64 -4.93
CA ILE A 289 -7.66 4.97 -6.00
C ILE A 289 -6.43 5.72 -5.45
N THR A 290 -6.64 6.71 -4.59
CA THR A 290 -5.55 7.49 -3.96
C THR A 290 -5.30 7.10 -2.50
N GLY A 291 -6.10 6.16 -1.97
CA GLY A 291 -6.12 5.74 -0.56
C GLY A 291 -6.40 6.90 0.41
N THR A 292 -7.02 7.99 -0.05
CA THR A 292 -7.10 9.24 0.73
C THR A 292 -8.30 9.24 1.64
N TRP A 293 -8.06 9.57 2.91
CA TRP A 293 -9.09 9.83 3.90
C TRP A 293 -9.32 11.34 4.01
N GLN A 294 -10.58 11.79 3.96
CA GLN A 294 -10.93 13.21 4.09
C GLN A 294 -12.26 13.39 4.83
N TRP A 295 -12.38 14.53 5.54
CA TRP A 295 -13.67 14.95 6.09
C TRP A 295 -14.64 15.49 5.00
N SER A 296 -15.84 14.92 4.88
CA SER A 296 -16.95 15.42 4.08
C SER A 296 -17.49 16.73 4.66
N GLY A 297 -17.71 17.74 3.81
CA GLY A 297 -18.19 19.07 4.25
C GLY A 297 -17.20 19.92 5.07
N GLY A 298 -15.98 19.42 5.32
CA GLY A 298 -14.92 20.10 6.06
C GLY A 298 -14.74 19.57 7.49
N ARG A 299 -13.87 20.23 8.27
CA ARG A 299 -13.52 19.79 9.63
C ARG A 299 -14.77 19.81 10.54
N PRO A 300 -15.04 18.77 11.35
CA PRO A 300 -16.17 18.77 12.28
C PRO A 300 -16.07 19.96 13.26
N LYS A 301 -17.06 20.87 13.27
CA LYS A 301 -17.01 22.12 14.05
C LYS A 301 -17.72 22.06 15.41
N LYS A 302 -18.57 21.06 15.65
CA LYS A 302 -19.53 21.06 16.78
C LYS A 302 -19.50 19.80 17.66
N TRP A 303 -18.69 18.81 17.32
CA TRP A 303 -18.75 17.46 17.90
C TRP A 303 -17.36 17.07 18.42
N CYS A 304 -17.01 17.44 19.65
CA CYS A 304 -15.81 16.94 20.33
C CYS A 304 -16.10 16.81 21.82
N SER A 305 -15.96 15.61 22.38
CA SER A 305 -15.85 15.50 23.83
C SER A 305 -14.54 16.14 24.31
N HIS A 306 -14.56 16.67 25.53
CA HIS A 306 -13.35 17.20 26.15
C HIS A 306 -12.31 16.09 26.37
N ASP A 307 -12.74 14.85 26.60
CA ASP A 307 -11.83 13.68 26.68
C ASP A 307 -11.05 13.48 25.37
N PHE A 308 -11.75 13.43 24.22
CA PHE A 308 -11.09 13.23 22.92
C PHE A 308 -10.05 14.30 22.62
N VAL A 309 -10.37 15.57 22.91
CA VAL A 309 -9.46 16.71 22.68
C VAL A 309 -8.22 16.65 23.55
N ASN A 310 -8.36 16.34 24.84
CA ASN A 310 -7.22 16.32 25.76
C ASN A 310 -6.39 15.04 25.62
N ARG A 311 -7.03 13.91 25.34
CA ARG A 311 -6.36 12.61 25.25
C ARG A 311 -5.54 12.44 23.98
N PHE A 312 -6.02 12.93 22.84
CA PHE A 312 -5.39 12.71 21.53
C PHE A 312 -5.00 13.99 20.77
N GLY A 313 -5.34 15.16 21.32
CA GLY A 313 -4.97 16.47 20.77
C GLY A 313 -3.89 17.18 21.59
N THR A 314 -3.53 18.37 21.13
CA THR A 314 -2.71 19.37 21.85
C THR A 314 -3.36 20.73 21.73
N ASP A 315 -2.91 21.71 22.52
CA ASP A 315 -3.39 23.09 22.41
C ASP A 315 -3.14 23.69 21.00
N ARG A 316 -2.21 23.11 20.24
CA ARG A 316 -1.81 23.56 18.91
C ARG A 316 -2.32 22.70 17.75
N LEU A 317 -2.74 21.47 18.01
CA LEU A 317 -3.24 20.55 16.99
C LEU A 317 -4.47 19.79 17.48
N ASN A 318 -5.57 19.93 16.73
CA ASN A 318 -6.83 19.28 17.03
C ASN A 318 -6.71 17.74 16.84
N PRO A 319 -7.34 16.91 17.69
CA PRO A 319 -7.28 15.45 17.55
C PRO A 319 -7.81 14.91 16.22
N TYR A 320 -8.78 15.58 15.57
CA TYR A 320 -9.22 15.21 14.22
C TYR A 320 -8.15 15.41 13.16
N ASP A 321 -7.26 16.40 13.34
CA ASP A 321 -6.12 16.58 12.45
C ASP A 321 -5.07 15.49 12.69
N VAL A 322 -4.87 15.09 13.95
CA VAL A 322 -4.00 13.94 14.28
C VAL A 322 -4.54 12.68 13.63
N LEU A 323 -5.84 12.40 13.78
CA LEU A 323 -6.51 11.24 13.20
C LEU A 323 -6.40 11.22 11.67
N ILE A 324 -6.81 12.31 10.98
CA ILE A 324 -6.81 12.33 9.51
C ILE A 324 -5.40 12.26 8.93
N LYS A 325 -4.41 12.87 9.60
CA LYS A 325 -3.00 12.73 9.22
C LYS A 325 -2.50 11.31 9.45
N THR A 326 -2.96 10.66 10.51
CA THR A 326 -2.61 9.26 10.81
C THR A 326 -3.18 8.31 9.78
N LEU A 327 -4.48 8.41 9.46
CA LEU A 327 -5.14 7.64 8.40
C LEU A 327 -4.48 7.80 7.03
N ASN A 328 -3.96 9.00 6.73
CA ASN A 328 -3.22 9.28 5.50
C ASN A 328 -1.70 9.07 5.61
N MET A 329 -1.21 8.51 6.71
CA MET A 329 0.21 8.25 6.98
C MET A 329 1.12 9.49 6.84
N GLN A 330 0.58 10.69 7.03
CA GLN A 330 1.34 11.93 6.96
C GLN A 330 2.20 12.13 8.22
N SER A 331 3.32 12.85 8.08
CA SER A 331 4.16 13.24 9.22
C SER A 331 3.47 14.32 10.06
N ILE A 332 3.47 14.17 11.38
CA ILE A 332 2.94 15.17 12.30
C ILE A 332 4.08 16.07 12.77
N ALA A 333 4.03 17.36 12.39
CA ALA A 333 4.98 18.37 12.81
C ALA A 333 4.26 19.68 13.18
N VAL A 334 4.62 20.26 14.32
CA VAL A 334 4.14 21.57 14.80
C VAL A 334 5.23 22.60 14.52
N TYR A 335 4.86 23.77 13.99
CA TYR A 335 5.81 24.82 13.61
C TYR A 335 5.54 26.13 14.34
N ASP A 336 6.61 26.80 14.78
CA ASP A 336 6.62 28.19 15.21
C ASP A 336 7.03 29.12 14.07
N SER A 337 6.54 30.36 14.09
CA SER A 337 6.98 31.40 13.17
C SER A 337 7.99 32.30 13.87
N VAL A 338 9.24 32.29 13.40
CA VAL A 338 10.34 33.10 13.92
C VAL A 338 10.66 34.20 12.92
N SER A 339 11.04 35.41 13.36
CA SER A 339 11.50 36.46 12.46
C SER A 339 12.78 36.05 11.75
N SER A 340 12.86 36.25 10.44
CA SER A 340 14.02 35.89 9.62
C SER A 340 14.26 36.95 8.55
N THR A 341 15.52 37.37 8.41
CA THR A 341 15.96 38.34 7.39
C THR A 341 16.08 37.74 6.00
N ASN A 342 16.04 36.41 5.88
CA ASN A 342 16.31 35.68 4.63
C ASN A 342 15.05 35.19 3.90
N SER A 343 13.84 35.41 4.44
CA SER A 343 12.60 35.06 3.75
C SER A 343 11.91 36.31 3.20
N LYS A 344 11.29 36.19 2.01
CA LYS A 344 10.51 37.28 1.39
C LYS A 344 9.38 37.82 2.29
N SER A 345 8.97 37.07 3.31
CA SER A 345 7.90 37.43 4.26
C SER A 345 8.41 37.93 5.61
N GLY A 346 9.74 37.99 5.84
CA GLY A 346 10.33 38.36 7.13
C GLY A 346 10.11 37.33 8.26
N LYS A 347 9.50 36.18 7.95
CA LYS A 347 9.17 35.10 8.89
C LYS A 347 9.61 33.74 8.34
N GLN A 348 10.23 32.92 9.18
CA GLN A 348 10.65 31.56 8.88
C GLN A 348 9.92 30.58 9.81
N ARG A 349 9.44 29.47 9.25
CA ARG A 349 8.80 28.40 10.04
C ARG A 349 9.87 27.46 10.58
N VAL A 350 9.91 27.30 11.89
CA VAL A 350 10.83 26.40 12.61
C VAL A 350 10.02 25.33 13.31
N VAL A 351 10.45 24.07 13.28
CA VAL A 351 9.73 22.97 13.95
C VAL A 351 9.83 23.15 15.46
N ASN A 352 8.69 23.16 16.15
CA ASN A 352 8.65 23.13 17.60
C ASN A 352 8.88 21.69 18.07
N GLN A 353 10.08 21.39 18.55
CA GLN A 353 10.49 20.02 18.93
C GLN A 353 9.62 19.45 20.06
N THR A 354 9.37 20.24 21.10
CA THR A 354 8.60 19.82 22.28
C THR A 354 7.17 19.47 21.92
N GLU A 355 6.45 20.40 21.28
CA GLU A 355 5.04 20.20 20.90
C GLU A 355 4.89 19.08 19.88
N THR A 356 5.84 18.97 18.96
CA THR A 356 5.84 17.89 17.97
C THR A 356 6.04 16.52 18.62
N THR A 357 6.98 16.40 19.57
CA THR A 357 7.23 15.15 20.31
C THR A 357 5.99 14.72 21.09
N ILE A 358 5.34 15.67 21.77
CA ILE A 358 4.08 15.41 22.49
C ILE A 358 3.00 14.95 21.52
N THR A 359 2.86 15.61 20.37
CA THR A 359 1.83 15.26 19.39
C THR A 359 2.08 13.87 18.76
N LEU A 360 3.34 13.49 18.52
CA LEU A 360 3.70 12.13 18.06
C LEU A 360 3.33 11.07 19.12
N GLU A 361 3.54 11.36 20.40
CA GLU A 361 3.11 10.45 21.47
C GLU A 361 1.58 10.31 21.50
N LYS A 362 0.85 11.41 21.34
CA LYS A 362 -0.63 11.41 21.24
C LYS A 362 -1.12 10.61 20.02
N GLN A 363 -0.43 10.70 18.89
CA GLN A 363 -0.67 9.84 17.72
C GLN A 363 -0.46 8.36 18.04
N ASN A 364 0.63 8.00 18.71
CA ASN A 364 0.89 6.61 19.10
C ASN A 364 -0.18 6.08 20.07
N LEU A 365 -0.64 6.91 21.01
CA LEU A 365 -1.77 6.57 21.88
C LEU A 365 -3.06 6.34 21.10
N LEU A 366 -3.33 7.15 20.06
CA LEU A 366 -4.49 6.99 19.18
C LEU A 366 -4.43 5.66 18.41
N ILE A 367 -3.27 5.32 17.86
CA ILE A 367 -3.04 4.05 17.15
C ILE A 367 -3.23 2.86 18.10
N LYS A 368 -2.62 2.89 19.29
CA LYS A 368 -2.78 1.85 20.31
C LYS A 368 -4.23 1.70 20.78
N ALA A 369 -4.94 2.82 20.93
CA ALA A 369 -6.35 2.80 21.29
C ALA A 369 -7.18 2.10 20.22
N PHE A 370 -6.92 2.38 18.94
CA PHE A 370 -7.57 1.69 17.81
C PHE A 370 -7.25 0.19 17.80
N GLN A 371 -5.97 -0.17 17.89
CA GLN A 371 -5.49 -1.55 17.91
C GLN A 371 -6.11 -2.38 19.03
N LYS A 372 -6.32 -1.78 20.20
CA LYS A 372 -7.03 -2.44 21.29
C LYS A 372 -8.53 -2.52 21.04
N TRP A 373 -9.14 -1.38 20.70
CA TRP A 373 -10.59 -1.25 20.54
C TRP A 373 -11.12 -2.16 19.43
N VAL A 374 -10.43 -2.27 18.31
CA VAL A 374 -10.95 -2.99 17.15
C VAL A 374 -11.28 -4.46 17.43
N TRP A 375 -10.62 -5.08 18.42
CA TRP A 375 -10.83 -6.46 18.83
C TRP A 375 -11.73 -6.66 20.06
N THR A 376 -12.27 -5.59 20.68
CA THR A 376 -13.06 -5.71 21.92
C THR A 376 -14.41 -6.38 21.72
N GLN A 377 -14.93 -6.37 20.50
CA GLN A 377 -16.26 -6.88 20.17
C GLN A 377 -16.20 -8.16 19.33
N PRO A 378 -16.79 -9.28 19.78
CA PRO A 378 -16.73 -10.55 19.07
C PRO A 378 -17.26 -10.49 17.62
N THR A 379 -18.37 -9.76 17.40
CA THR A 379 -18.98 -9.63 16.07
C THR A 379 -18.11 -8.85 15.09
N ARG A 380 -17.43 -7.80 15.56
CA ARG A 380 -16.47 -7.03 14.77
C ARG A 380 -15.20 -7.84 14.50
N THR A 381 -14.68 -8.52 15.52
CA THR A 381 -13.52 -9.40 15.41
C THR A 381 -13.76 -10.48 14.34
N GLU A 382 -14.85 -11.24 14.45
CA GLU A 382 -15.19 -12.31 13.49
C GLU A 382 -15.34 -11.76 12.05
N ARG A 383 -15.96 -10.58 11.90
CA ARG A 383 -16.09 -9.92 10.59
C ARG A 383 -14.74 -9.54 10.00
N LEU A 384 -13.84 -8.98 10.80
CA LEU A 384 -12.53 -8.53 10.36
C LEU A 384 -11.58 -9.70 10.08
N GLU A 385 -11.58 -10.73 10.92
CA GLU A 385 -10.88 -11.98 10.67
C GLU A 385 -11.34 -12.60 9.35
N LYS A 386 -12.65 -12.65 9.11
CA LYS A 386 -13.20 -13.13 7.84
C LYS A 386 -12.74 -12.30 6.65
N ILE A 387 -12.81 -10.97 6.72
CA ILE A 387 -12.35 -10.09 5.63
C ILE A 387 -10.87 -10.31 5.35
N TYR A 388 -10.04 -10.41 6.39
CA TYR A 388 -8.61 -10.59 6.25
C TYR A 388 -8.27 -11.95 5.63
N ASN A 389 -8.83 -13.03 6.16
CA ASN A 389 -8.57 -14.38 5.69
C ASN A 389 -9.10 -14.63 4.28
N GLU A 390 -10.28 -14.11 3.93
CA GLU A 390 -10.84 -14.27 2.59
C GLU A 390 -10.10 -13.45 1.51
N ARG A 391 -9.37 -12.38 1.89
CA ARG A 391 -8.66 -11.52 0.93
C ARG A 391 -7.17 -11.80 0.85
N TYR A 392 -6.50 -12.03 1.98
CA TYR A 392 -5.03 -12.10 2.04
C TYR A 392 -4.52 -13.49 2.42
N ALA A 393 -5.07 -14.09 3.48
CA ALA A 393 -4.64 -15.42 3.96
C ALA A 393 -5.39 -16.59 3.29
N CYS A 394 -5.58 -16.50 1.97
CA CYS A 394 -6.27 -17.51 1.17
C CYS A 394 -5.50 -17.91 -0.10
N THR A 395 -4.26 -17.43 -0.26
CA THR A 395 -3.46 -17.66 -1.45
C THR A 395 -2.49 -18.81 -1.25
N LYS A 396 -2.45 -19.75 -2.19
CA LYS A 396 -1.46 -20.83 -2.23
C LYS A 396 -0.52 -20.67 -3.43
N VAL A 397 0.78 -20.82 -3.21
CA VAL A 397 1.79 -20.75 -4.28
C VAL A 397 1.66 -21.97 -5.19
N ARG A 398 1.75 -21.76 -6.50
CA ARG A 398 1.73 -22.82 -7.51
C ARG A 398 3.09 -23.52 -7.57
N HIS A 399 3.06 -24.84 -7.59
CA HIS A 399 4.22 -25.65 -7.96
C HIS A 399 4.32 -25.73 -9.49
N PHE A 400 5.53 -25.59 -10.02
CA PHE A 400 5.79 -25.69 -11.46
C PHE A 400 6.80 -26.82 -11.69
N ASP A 401 6.37 -27.85 -12.41
CA ASP A 401 7.23 -28.93 -12.88
C ASP A 401 7.41 -28.79 -14.39
N GLY A 402 8.65 -28.63 -14.84
CA GLY A 402 9.00 -28.56 -16.26
C GLY A 402 9.54 -29.86 -16.86
N SER A 403 9.51 -30.98 -16.13
CA SER A 403 10.03 -32.28 -16.57
C SER A 403 9.44 -32.75 -17.91
N PHE A 404 8.19 -32.35 -18.20
CA PHE A 404 7.43 -32.71 -19.40
C PHE A 404 7.85 -31.96 -20.69
N LEU A 405 8.71 -30.94 -20.59
CA LEU A 405 9.09 -30.10 -21.73
C LEU A 405 9.99 -30.86 -22.72
N GLU A 406 9.55 -30.99 -23.97
CA GLU A 406 10.31 -31.66 -25.05
C GLU A 406 11.30 -30.71 -25.77
N LEU A 407 11.05 -29.39 -25.74
CA LEU A 407 11.94 -28.33 -26.25
C LEU A 407 12.45 -28.55 -27.70
N PRO A 408 11.56 -28.66 -28.70
CA PRO A 408 11.95 -28.89 -30.09
C PRO A 408 12.82 -27.75 -30.65
N GLY A 409 13.83 -28.11 -31.45
CA GLY A 409 14.79 -27.16 -32.02
C GLY A 409 15.91 -26.73 -31.06
N LEU A 410 15.84 -27.14 -29.79
CA LEU A 410 16.95 -27.00 -28.86
C LEU A 410 18.15 -27.79 -29.37
N ASN A 411 19.34 -27.20 -29.30
CA ASN A 411 20.58 -27.87 -29.66
C ASN A 411 20.75 -29.15 -28.81
N PRO A 412 20.84 -30.35 -29.42
CA PRO A 412 20.90 -31.62 -28.69
C PRO A 412 22.11 -31.78 -27.76
N LYS A 413 23.14 -30.92 -27.89
CA LYS A 413 24.31 -30.90 -27.01
C LYS A 413 24.08 -30.13 -25.71
N ILE A 414 22.93 -29.48 -25.55
CA ILE A 414 22.59 -28.67 -24.39
C ILE A 414 21.50 -29.40 -23.61
N GLU A 415 21.82 -29.73 -22.37
CA GLU A 415 20.86 -30.27 -21.42
C GLU A 415 20.58 -29.21 -20.36
N LEU A 416 19.30 -28.95 -20.09
CA LEU A 416 18.86 -28.02 -19.06
C LEU A 416 18.71 -28.77 -17.74
N PHE A 417 19.11 -28.12 -16.65
CA PHE A 417 18.84 -28.61 -15.31
C PHE A 417 17.34 -28.60 -14.99
N GLN A 418 16.90 -29.46 -14.07
CA GLN A 418 15.48 -29.53 -13.70
C GLN A 418 14.91 -28.18 -13.27
N TYR A 419 15.59 -27.44 -12.38
CA TYR A 419 15.14 -26.11 -11.96
C TYR A 419 15.01 -25.10 -13.12
N GLN A 420 15.79 -25.25 -14.19
CA GLN A 420 15.68 -24.40 -15.37
C GLN A 420 14.43 -24.75 -16.17
N LYS A 421 14.10 -26.04 -16.27
CA LYS A 421 12.86 -26.51 -16.88
C LYS A 421 11.65 -26.03 -16.07
N ASP A 422 11.70 -26.13 -14.75
CA ASP A 422 10.65 -25.65 -13.84
C ASP A 422 10.42 -24.14 -14.01
N ALA A 423 11.49 -23.36 -14.12
CA ALA A 423 11.43 -21.93 -14.40
C ALA A 423 10.87 -21.61 -15.80
N VAL A 424 11.17 -22.43 -16.82
CA VAL A 424 10.55 -22.31 -18.15
C VAL A 424 9.05 -22.60 -18.06
N ALA A 425 8.65 -23.69 -17.41
CA ALA A 425 7.24 -24.03 -17.20
C ALA A 425 6.50 -22.91 -16.47
N ARG A 426 7.12 -22.30 -15.46
CA ARG A 426 6.58 -21.14 -14.78
C ARG A 426 6.30 -19.97 -15.72
N ILE A 427 7.25 -19.61 -16.59
CA ILE A 427 7.04 -18.53 -17.56
C ILE A 427 5.91 -18.85 -18.53
N LEU A 428 5.78 -20.10 -18.95
CA LEU A 428 4.74 -20.53 -19.89
C LEU A 428 3.34 -20.43 -19.27
N PHE A 429 3.20 -20.78 -17.99
CA PHE A 429 1.89 -20.89 -17.35
C PHE A 429 1.51 -19.74 -16.42
N SER A 430 2.43 -18.82 -16.11
CA SER A 430 2.14 -17.59 -15.38
C SER A 430 1.96 -16.40 -16.33
N PRO A 431 1.03 -15.48 -16.04
CA PRO A 431 0.84 -14.24 -16.81
C PRO A 431 2.14 -13.43 -17.00
N ASN A 432 2.85 -13.21 -15.90
CA ASN A 432 4.09 -12.47 -15.83
C ASN A 432 4.99 -13.14 -14.79
N THR A 433 6.32 -13.04 -14.95
CA THR A 433 7.29 -13.71 -14.06
C THR A 433 8.49 -12.83 -13.76
N LEU A 434 8.96 -12.88 -12.51
CA LEU A 434 10.26 -12.35 -12.10
C LEU A 434 11.22 -13.52 -11.81
N LEU A 435 12.19 -13.77 -12.67
CA LEU A 435 13.28 -14.71 -12.45
C LEU A 435 14.32 -14.09 -11.50
N ALA A 436 14.15 -14.35 -10.21
CA ALA A 436 15.01 -13.93 -9.13
C ALA A 436 16.06 -14.99 -8.77
N HIS A 437 16.76 -15.51 -9.78
CA HIS A 437 17.80 -16.53 -9.58
C HIS A 437 19.18 -15.92 -9.35
N ASP A 438 20.05 -16.61 -8.63
CA ASP A 438 21.43 -16.19 -8.40
C ASP A 438 22.24 -15.92 -9.68
N VAL A 439 23.27 -15.08 -9.57
CA VAL A 439 24.16 -14.76 -10.69
C VAL A 439 24.89 -16.03 -11.12
N GLY A 440 24.76 -16.40 -12.40
CA GLY A 440 25.40 -17.59 -12.95
C GLY A 440 24.49 -18.81 -13.10
N SER A 441 23.25 -18.77 -12.59
CA SER A 441 22.26 -19.87 -12.67
C SER A 441 21.72 -20.23 -14.06
N GLY A 442 22.23 -19.59 -15.11
CA GLY A 442 21.70 -19.79 -16.46
C GLY A 442 20.36 -19.08 -16.73
N LYS A 443 20.02 -17.99 -16.03
CA LYS A 443 18.84 -17.13 -16.33
C LYS A 443 18.64 -16.84 -17.83
N THR A 444 19.73 -16.60 -18.55
CA THR A 444 19.67 -16.35 -20.00
C THR A 444 19.22 -17.56 -20.80
N PHE A 445 19.57 -18.80 -20.40
CA PHE A 445 19.05 -20.02 -21.04
C PHE A 445 17.54 -20.11 -20.83
N VAL A 446 17.08 -19.92 -19.59
CA VAL A 446 15.65 -19.93 -19.25
C VAL A 446 14.87 -18.93 -20.09
N MET A 447 15.33 -17.68 -20.20
CA MET A 447 14.65 -16.66 -21.01
C MET A 447 14.58 -17.02 -22.50
N VAL A 448 15.67 -17.51 -23.08
CA VAL A 448 15.72 -17.88 -24.51
C VAL A 448 14.78 -19.05 -24.79
N VAL A 449 14.85 -20.11 -23.98
CA VAL A 449 14.01 -21.30 -24.14
C VAL A 449 12.55 -20.94 -23.92
N ALA A 450 12.21 -20.22 -22.86
CA ALA A 450 10.84 -19.81 -22.59
C ALA A 450 10.25 -18.94 -23.70
N GLY A 451 11.02 -18.00 -24.28
CA GLY A 451 10.51 -17.20 -25.40
C GLY A 451 10.23 -18.02 -26.66
N MET A 452 11.11 -18.97 -27.00
CA MET A 452 10.87 -19.89 -28.13
C MET A 452 9.62 -20.75 -27.90
N GLU A 453 9.49 -21.30 -26.69
CA GLU A 453 8.34 -22.13 -26.32
C GLU A 453 7.04 -21.31 -26.30
N LEU A 454 7.03 -20.10 -25.72
CA LEU A 454 5.88 -19.19 -25.75
C LEU A 454 5.40 -18.90 -27.18
N LYS A 455 6.34 -18.76 -28.13
CA LYS A 455 6.02 -18.56 -29.55
C LYS A 455 5.47 -19.83 -30.19
N ARG A 456 6.09 -20.98 -29.90
CA ARG A 456 5.67 -22.29 -30.42
C ARG A 456 4.25 -22.67 -30.01
N ILE A 457 3.89 -22.47 -28.74
CA ILE A 457 2.54 -22.75 -28.21
C ILE A 457 1.52 -21.68 -28.58
N GLY A 458 1.92 -20.59 -29.26
CA GLY A 458 1.04 -19.51 -29.69
C GLY A 458 0.63 -18.51 -28.61
N VAL A 459 1.23 -18.56 -27.42
CA VAL A 459 0.98 -17.58 -26.34
C VAL A 459 1.64 -16.23 -26.63
N SER A 460 2.77 -16.24 -27.32
CA SER A 460 3.47 -15.03 -27.79
C SER A 460 3.58 -15.01 -29.31
N LYS A 461 3.45 -13.83 -29.91
CA LYS A 461 3.67 -13.62 -31.35
C LYS A 461 5.09 -13.14 -31.64
N LYS A 462 5.56 -12.13 -30.90
CA LYS A 462 6.89 -11.54 -31.04
C LYS A 462 7.50 -11.25 -29.67
N ASN A 463 8.70 -11.78 -29.47
CA ASN A 463 9.46 -11.65 -28.23
C ASN A 463 10.55 -10.58 -28.37
N MET A 464 10.54 -9.59 -27.48
CA MET A 464 11.59 -8.58 -27.38
C MET A 464 12.43 -8.79 -26.11
N TYR A 465 13.75 -8.81 -26.27
CA TYR A 465 14.73 -8.99 -25.20
C TYR A 465 15.51 -7.69 -25.00
N VAL A 466 15.28 -7.04 -23.86
CA VAL A 466 15.93 -5.80 -23.47
C VAL A 466 17.13 -6.12 -22.58
N VAL A 467 18.33 -5.78 -23.06
CA VAL A 467 19.60 -6.18 -22.43
C VAL A 467 20.55 -5.00 -22.21
N PRO A 468 21.48 -5.10 -21.24
CA PRO A 468 22.59 -4.17 -21.10
C PRO A 468 23.45 -4.05 -22.38
N ASN A 469 23.96 -2.84 -22.63
CA ASN A 469 24.70 -2.52 -23.86
C ASN A 469 25.96 -3.39 -24.07
N ASN A 470 26.62 -3.82 -23.00
CA ASN A 470 27.87 -4.59 -23.03
C ASN A 470 27.67 -6.09 -23.31
N ILE A 471 26.44 -6.62 -23.19
CA ILE A 471 26.19 -8.06 -23.36
C ILE A 471 25.41 -8.42 -24.62
N LEU A 472 25.03 -7.44 -25.44
CA LEU A 472 24.26 -7.66 -26.68
C LEU A 472 24.89 -8.72 -27.59
N GLY A 473 26.20 -8.62 -27.83
CA GLY A 473 26.93 -9.58 -28.66
C GLY A 473 27.04 -10.97 -28.03
N GLN A 474 27.05 -11.06 -26.69
CA GLN A 474 27.05 -12.34 -25.98
C GLN A 474 25.69 -13.02 -26.10
N TRP A 475 24.60 -12.26 -25.94
CA TRP A 475 23.23 -12.71 -26.14
C TRP A 475 23.00 -13.28 -27.53
N LYS A 476 23.45 -12.58 -28.59
CA LYS A 476 23.35 -13.09 -29.97
C LYS A 476 24.00 -14.47 -30.13
N LYS A 477 25.26 -14.61 -29.67
CA LYS A 477 26.02 -15.85 -29.78
C LYS A 477 25.38 -16.97 -28.97
N LEU A 478 24.86 -16.65 -27.78
CA LEU A 478 24.21 -17.61 -26.92
C LEU A 478 22.88 -18.09 -27.50
N PHE A 479 22.06 -17.17 -28.01
CA PHE A 479 20.77 -17.52 -28.63
C PHE A 479 20.96 -18.51 -29.78
N LEU A 480 21.87 -18.22 -30.72
CA LEU A 480 22.18 -19.12 -31.85
C LEU A 480 22.91 -20.41 -31.43
N LYS A 481 23.54 -20.42 -30.25
CA LYS A 481 24.09 -21.67 -29.70
C LYS A 481 22.97 -22.58 -29.20
N ILE A 482 21.94 -22.00 -28.58
CA ILE A 482 20.79 -22.72 -28.01
C ILE A 482 19.82 -23.15 -29.12
N TYR A 483 19.45 -22.24 -30.01
CA TYR A 483 18.60 -22.47 -31.18
C TYR A 483 19.32 -22.00 -32.46
N PRO A 484 20.02 -22.90 -33.17
CA PRO A 484 20.81 -22.55 -34.36
C PRO A 484 19.98 -21.98 -35.52
N ASP A 485 18.73 -22.41 -35.65
CA ASP A 485 17.84 -22.06 -36.75
C ASP A 485 16.93 -20.85 -36.45
N ALA A 486 17.07 -20.23 -35.28
CA ALA A 486 16.22 -19.11 -34.86
C ALA A 486 16.47 -17.83 -35.67
N LEU A 487 15.39 -17.18 -36.11
CA LEU A 487 15.44 -15.92 -36.83
C LEU A 487 15.51 -14.74 -35.84
N ILE A 488 16.70 -14.17 -35.67
CA ILE A 488 16.95 -13.11 -34.69
C ILE A 488 17.23 -11.74 -35.30
N LYS A 489 16.61 -10.69 -34.75
CA LYS A 489 16.89 -9.29 -35.05
C LYS A 489 17.70 -8.64 -33.93
N ILE A 490 18.83 -8.01 -34.26
CA ILE A 490 19.62 -7.21 -33.33
C ILE A 490 19.38 -5.73 -33.58
N VAL A 491 19.14 -4.96 -32.52
CA VAL A 491 18.91 -3.51 -32.57
C VAL A 491 19.88 -2.76 -31.67
N GLU A 492 20.83 -2.07 -32.30
CA GLU A 492 21.82 -1.21 -31.65
C GLU A 492 21.43 0.27 -31.72
N SER A 493 22.14 1.11 -30.97
CA SER A 493 21.86 2.56 -30.96
C SER A 493 22.09 3.24 -32.31
N LYS A 494 22.93 2.66 -33.18
CA LYS A 494 23.20 3.14 -34.55
C LYS A 494 22.06 2.85 -35.52
N ASP A 495 21.23 1.85 -35.24
CA ASP A 495 20.12 1.43 -36.10
C ASP A 495 18.89 2.31 -35.92
N LEU A 496 18.84 3.06 -34.81
CA LEU A 496 17.78 4.00 -34.44
C LEU A 496 18.20 5.47 -34.59
N ASN A 497 19.18 5.77 -35.44
CA ASN A 497 19.47 7.15 -35.84
C ASN A 497 18.44 7.64 -36.88
N SER A 498 18.42 8.95 -37.17
CA SER A 498 17.42 9.55 -38.08
C SER A 498 17.39 8.93 -39.47
N ALA A 499 18.53 8.42 -39.99
CA ALA A 499 18.62 7.82 -41.31
C ALA A 499 18.07 6.37 -41.37
N ASN A 500 18.31 5.57 -40.33
CA ASN A 500 18.01 4.13 -40.35
C ASN A 500 16.76 3.76 -39.55
N ARG A 501 16.26 4.64 -38.67
CA ARG A 501 15.14 4.36 -37.75
C ARG A 501 13.92 3.82 -38.48
N LYS A 502 13.40 4.53 -39.49
CA LYS A 502 12.17 4.14 -40.22
C LYS A 502 12.33 2.74 -40.80
N ARG A 503 13.43 2.48 -41.52
CA ARG A 503 13.74 1.15 -42.08
C ARG A 503 13.80 0.06 -41.02
N THR A 504 14.48 0.28 -39.90
CA THR A 504 14.64 -0.72 -38.84
C THR A 504 13.31 -1.05 -38.17
N LEU A 505 12.47 -0.05 -37.89
CA LEU A 505 11.17 -0.26 -37.26
C LEU A 505 10.15 -0.90 -38.20
N THR A 506 10.14 -0.52 -39.49
CA THR A 506 9.34 -1.21 -40.52
C THR A 506 9.74 -2.67 -40.64
N ASP A 507 11.04 -2.96 -40.67
CA ASP A 507 11.56 -4.33 -40.72
C ASP A 507 11.12 -5.17 -39.51
N ILE A 508 11.11 -4.59 -38.31
CA ILE A 508 10.61 -5.28 -37.10
C ILE A 508 9.11 -5.53 -37.17
N ARG A 509 8.32 -4.55 -37.64
CA ARG A 509 6.86 -4.65 -37.74
C ARG A 509 6.43 -5.71 -38.76
N ASP A 510 7.02 -5.68 -39.94
CA ASP A 510 6.53 -6.45 -41.09
C ASP A 510 7.05 -7.90 -41.12
N ASN A 511 8.16 -8.20 -40.43
CA ASN A 511 8.72 -9.55 -40.35
C ASN A 511 8.39 -10.26 -39.04
N ASP A 512 8.32 -11.58 -39.10
CA ASP A 512 8.06 -12.46 -37.96
C ASP A 512 9.37 -13.03 -37.38
N TYR A 513 10.06 -12.23 -36.58
CA TYR A 513 11.27 -12.65 -35.87
C TYR A 513 10.95 -13.54 -34.66
N ASP A 514 11.78 -14.54 -34.38
CA ASP A 514 11.67 -15.36 -33.16
C ASP A 514 12.14 -14.61 -31.92
N ALA A 515 13.15 -13.74 -32.11
CA ALA A 515 13.66 -12.87 -31.06
C ALA A 515 14.16 -11.53 -31.61
N ILE A 516 13.77 -10.44 -30.93
CA ILE A 516 14.27 -9.09 -31.17
C ILE A 516 15.11 -8.69 -29.96
N ILE A 517 16.43 -8.61 -30.11
CA ILE A 517 17.35 -8.27 -29.02
C ILE A 517 17.76 -6.80 -29.13
N ILE A 518 17.44 -6.01 -28.12
CA ILE A 518 17.62 -4.56 -28.10
C ILE A 518 18.34 -4.10 -26.83
N THR A 519 19.19 -3.08 -26.98
CA THR A 519 19.88 -2.47 -25.83
C THR A 519 18.97 -1.51 -25.04
N TYR A 520 19.22 -1.31 -23.73
CA TYR A 520 18.45 -0.33 -22.93
C TYR A 520 18.36 1.05 -23.59
N SER A 521 19.49 1.57 -24.05
CA SER A 521 19.54 2.89 -24.69
C SER A 521 18.81 2.97 -26.03
N SER A 522 18.63 1.83 -26.71
CA SER A 522 17.82 1.77 -27.93
C SER A 522 16.33 1.62 -27.59
N PHE A 523 16.00 0.84 -26.57
CA PHE A 523 14.63 0.65 -26.11
C PHE A 523 14.01 1.96 -25.63
N GLU A 524 14.77 2.80 -24.91
CA GLU A 524 14.35 4.14 -24.48
C GLU A 524 14.00 5.09 -25.64
N LYS A 525 14.47 4.81 -26.87
CA LYS A 525 14.17 5.62 -28.06
C LYS A 525 12.90 5.17 -28.79
N LEU A 526 12.26 4.10 -28.36
CA LEU A 526 10.99 3.65 -28.92
C LEU A 526 9.86 4.46 -28.27
N ASN A 527 9.21 5.34 -29.02
CA ASN A 527 8.12 6.16 -28.48
C ASN A 527 6.80 5.38 -28.54
N ILE A 528 5.89 5.67 -27.62
CA ILE A 528 4.49 5.22 -27.70
C ILE A 528 3.68 6.33 -28.37
N SER A 529 2.69 5.97 -29.18
CA SER A 529 1.80 6.95 -29.82
C SER A 529 0.98 7.74 -28.81
N ASN A 530 0.71 9.02 -29.10
CA ASN A 530 -0.17 9.87 -28.32
C ASN A 530 -1.60 9.32 -28.32
N ALA A 531 -2.05 8.70 -29.41
CA ALA A 531 -3.32 7.98 -29.48
C ALA A 531 -3.44 6.93 -28.36
N TYR A 532 -2.41 6.11 -28.18
CA TYR A 532 -2.39 5.09 -27.14
C TYR A 532 -2.37 5.69 -25.73
N TYR A 533 -1.56 6.73 -25.51
CA TYR A 533 -1.55 7.45 -24.22
C TYR A 533 -2.93 8.03 -23.88
N MET A 534 -3.66 8.56 -24.86
CA MET A 534 -5.01 9.08 -24.65
C MET A 534 -5.98 7.99 -24.22
N GLU A 535 -5.93 6.80 -24.83
CA GLU A 535 -6.78 5.68 -24.42
C GLU A 535 -6.47 5.19 -22.99
N MET A 536 -5.20 5.13 -22.61
CA MET A 536 -4.81 4.78 -21.23
C MET A 536 -5.37 5.79 -20.23
N LEU A 537 -5.26 7.08 -20.55
CA LEU A 537 -5.83 8.15 -19.73
C LEU A 537 -7.35 8.04 -19.64
N ASP A 538 -8.02 7.67 -20.75
CA ASP A 538 -9.48 7.48 -20.77
C ASP A 538 -9.92 6.35 -19.83
N ASP A 539 -9.20 5.23 -19.79
CA ASP A 539 -9.52 4.15 -18.86
C ASP A 539 -9.26 4.54 -17.39
N GLU A 540 -8.19 5.31 -17.13
CA GLU A 540 -7.94 5.85 -15.79
C GLU A 540 -9.03 6.84 -15.38
N ILE A 541 -9.44 7.74 -16.28
CA ILE A 541 -10.53 8.70 -16.04
C ILE A 541 -11.85 7.99 -15.76
N LYS A 542 -12.20 6.93 -16.53
CA LYS A 542 -13.40 6.13 -16.27
C LYS A 542 -13.38 5.50 -14.88
N LYS A 543 -12.24 4.93 -14.46
CA LYS A 543 -12.08 4.37 -13.10
C LYS A 543 -12.26 5.46 -12.04
N GLN A 544 -11.65 6.63 -12.24
CA GLN A 544 -11.76 7.77 -11.34
C GLN A 544 -13.21 8.30 -11.24
N ASP A 545 -13.90 8.47 -12.37
CA ASP A 545 -15.27 8.99 -12.41
C ASP A 545 -16.26 8.04 -11.69
N LYS A 546 -16.10 6.71 -11.82
CA LYS A 546 -16.88 5.72 -11.04
C LYS A 546 -16.76 5.92 -9.52
N VAL A 547 -15.54 6.14 -9.03
CA VAL A 547 -15.30 6.39 -7.59
C VAL A 547 -15.82 7.76 -7.18
N ILE A 548 -15.71 8.76 -8.06
CA ILE A 548 -16.20 10.12 -7.81
C ILE A 548 -17.73 10.15 -7.63
N GLU A 549 -18.49 9.38 -8.40
CA GLU A 549 -19.95 9.22 -8.21
C GLU A 549 -20.33 8.77 -6.80
N HIS A 550 -19.42 8.05 -6.14
CA HIS A 550 -19.67 7.44 -4.84
C HIS A 550 -19.29 8.34 -3.65
N GLY A 551 -18.69 9.51 -3.90
CA GLY A 551 -18.25 10.49 -2.90
C GLY A 551 -16.76 10.80 -3.05
N PRO A 552 -16.36 11.91 -3.69
CA PRO A 552 -14.97 12.12 -4.07
C PRO A 552 -14.15 12.83 -3.00
N THR A 553 -12.89 12.43 -2.85
CA THR A 553 -11.89 13.24 -2.15
C THR A 553 -11.37 14.35 -3.05
N SER A 554 -10.90 15.44 -2.43
CA SER A 554 -10.34 16.58 -3.16
C SER A 554 -9.06 16.23 -3.94
N LYS A 555 -8.29 15.22 -3.48
CA LYS A 555 -7.10 14.74 -4.18
C LYS A 555 -7.48 14.00 -5.46
N LEU A 556 -8.48 13.11 -5.39
CA LEU A 556 -8.99 12.39 -6.55
C LEU A 556 -9.58 13.36 -7.60
N GLN A 557 -10.34 14.37 -7.17
CA GLN A 557 -10.88 15.39 -8.09
C GLN A 557 -9.79 16.15 -8.84
N LYS A 558 -8.72 16.56 -8.13
CA LYS A 558 -7.58 17.25 -8.76
C LYS A 558 -6.83 16.35 -9.74
N ARG A 559 -6.64 15.07 -9.40
CA ARG A 559 -6.01 14.08 -10.29
C ARG A 559 -6.85 13.86 -11.55
N ALA A 560 -8.16 13.70 -11.40
CA ALA A 560 -9.08 13.55 -12.52
C ALA A 560 -9.09 14.78 -13.43
N LEU A 561 -9.08 15.99 -12.86
CA LEU A 561 -8.99 17.22 -13.64
C LEU A 561 -7.66 17.29 -14.42
N LYS A 562 -6.53 16.99 -13.77
CA LYS A 562 -5.21 16.98 -14.42
C LYS A 562 -5.13 15.95 -15.54
N ASN A 563 -5.70 14.77 -15.36
CA ASN A 563 -5.74 13.75 -16.42
C ASN A 563 -6.62 14.20 -17.59
N LYS A 564 -7.76 14.86 -17.32
CA LYS A 564 -8.64 15.46 -18.35
C LYS A 564 -7.93 16.60 -19.11
N GLU A 565 -7.15 17.44 -18.43
CA GLU A 565 -6.32 18.48 -19.05
C GLU A 565 -5.22 17.87 -19.93
N LEU A 566 -4.44 16.93 -19.42
CA LEU A 566 -3.38 16.25 -20.17
C LEU A 566 -3.92 15.54 -21.41
N ARG A 567 -5.07 14.86 -21.28
CA ARG A 567 -5.78 14.26 -22.41
C ARG A 567 -6.15 15.30 -23.48
N SER A 568 -6.60 16.49 -23.07
CA SER A 568 -6.90 17.58 -24.01
C SER A 568 -5.65 18.14 -24.68
N GLU A 569 -4.52 18.24 -23.98
CA GLU A 569 -3.24 18.67 -24.54
C GLU A 569 -2.72 17.69 -25.60
N LEU A 570 -2.84 16.38 -25.32
CA LEU A 570 -2.45 15.32 -26.26
C LEU A 570 -3.30 15.33 -27.53
N LEU A 571 -4.57 15.75 -27.45
CA LEU A 571 -5.43 15.88 -28.63
C LEU A 571 -4.90 16.91 -29.65
N PHE A 572 -4.25 17.98 -29.17
CA PHE A 572 -3.67 19.02 -30.03
C PHE A 572 -2.27 18.65 -30.57
N THR A 573 -1.65 17.61 -30.02
CA THR A 573 -0.34 17.10 -30.45
C THR A 573 -0.51 15.77 -31.15
N ALA A 574 -1.01 15.81 -32.39
CA ALA A 574 -1.25 14.61 -33.18
C ALA A 574 0.07 13.86 -33.47
N ASP A 575 -0.03 12.53 -33.50
CA ASP A 575 1.05 11.65 -33.92
C ASP A 575 1.43 11.92 -35.39
N ASP A 576 2.72 11.83 -35.70
CA ASP A 576 3.18 11.81 -37.08
C ASP A 576 2.72 10.49 -37.75
N PRO A 577 1.89 10.53 -38.81
CA PRO A 577 1.41 9.32 -39.49
C PRO A 577 2.52 8.55 -40.23
N ASP A 578 3.68 9.19 -40.46
CA ASP A 578 4.84 8.57 -41.11
C ASP A 578 5.82 7.91 -40.12
N GLU A 579 5.66 8.12 -38.81
CA GLU A 579 6.46 7.50 -37.75
C GLU A 579 5.85 6.15 -37.31
N ILE A 580 6.73 5.21 -36.93
CA ILE A 580 6.33 3.91 -36.37
C ILE A 580 6.59 3.95 -34.87
N TYR A 581 5.55 3.70 -34.09
CA TYR A 581 5.58 3.71 -32.63
C TYR A 581 5.74 2.29 -32.08
N PHE A 582 6.01 2.19 -30.78
CA PHE A 582 6.22 0.92 -30.08
C PHE A 582 4.99 0.00 -30.16
N ASN A 583 3.80 0.56 -29.99
CA ASN A 583 2.51 -0.13 -30.09
C ASN A 583 2.24 -0.68 -31.52
N ASP A 584 2.96 -0.20 -32.55
CA ASP A 584 2.80 -0.72 -33.91
C ASP A 584 3.68 -1.94 -34.20
N LEU A 585 4.64 -2.26 -33.33
CA LEU A 585 5.63 -3.32 -33.58
C LEU A 585 5.07 -4.74 -33.39
N GLY A 586 3.92 -4.87 -32.73
CA GLY A 586 3.27 -6.15 -32.44
C GLY A 586 4.00 -7.00 -31.40
N ILE A 587 4.69 -6.37 -30.45
CA ILE A 587 5.41 -7.06 -29.37
C ILE A 587 4.42 -7.54 -28.32
N THR A 588 4.45 -8.84 -28.03
CA THR A 588 3.51 -9.50 -27.11
C THR A 588 4.18 -10.03 -25.84
N SER A 589 5.51 -10.21 -25.88
CA SER A 589 6.30 -10.57 -24.70
C SER A 589 7.58 -9.74 -24.61
N LEU A 590 7.87 -9.24 -23.40
CA LEU A 590 9.04 -8.44 -23.05
C LEU A 590 9.88 -9.16 -21.99
N PHE A 591 11.08 -9.54 -22.41
CA PHE A 591 12.11 -10.09 -21.53
C PHE A 591 13.08 -8.98 -21.16
N VAL A 592 13.25 -8.69 -19.87
CA VAL A 592 14.17 -7.67 -19.38
C VAL A 592 15.23 -8.31 -18.51
N ASP A 593 16.47 -8.34 -19.01
CA ASP A 593 17.63 -8.76 -18.23
C ASP A 593 18.05 -7.63 -17.27
N GLU A 594 18.67 -7.98 -16.14
CA GLU A 594 19.06 -7.08 -15.04
C GLU A 594 17.99 -6.02 -14.69
N ALA A 595 16.74 -6.49 -14.52
CA ALA A 595 15.55 -5.66 -14.32
C ALA A 595 15.63 -4.69 -13.12
N HIS A 596 16.51 -4.95 -12.15
CA HIS A 596 16.78 -4.04 -11.03
C HIS A 596 17.21 -2.62 -11.46
N ASN A 597 17.65 -2.45 -12.71
CA ASN A 597 17.94 -1.13 -13.29
C ASN A 597 16.69 -0.26 -13.55
N PHE A 598 15.49 -0.83 -13.47
CA PHE A 598 14.20 -0.16 -13.69
C PHE A 598 13.39 0.06 -12.41
N LYS A 599 14.02 -0.04 -11.24
CA LYS A 599 13.37 0.12 -9.92
C LYS A 599 12.99 1.54 -9.52
N ASN A 600 13.33 2.58 -10.29
CA ASN A 600 13.12 3.99 -9.90
C ASN A 600 11.86 4.58 -10.57
N VAL A 601 10.71 3.92 -10.40
CA VAL A 601 9.40 4.38 -10.88
C VAL A 601 8.85 5.46 -9.94
N PRO A 602 8.22 6.54 -10.44
CA PRO A 602 7.59 7.53 -9.56
C PRO A 602 6.47 6.91 -8.73
N ILE A 603 6.43 7.30 -7.46
CA ILE A 603 5.40 6.84 -6.52
C ILE A 603 4.61 8.05 -6.05
N ASP A 604 3.29 8.03 -6.27
CA ASP A 604 2.38 8.96 -5.62
C ASP A 604 2.14 8.49 -4.18
N THR A 605 2.74 9.18 -3.21
CA THR A 605 2.63 8.86 -1.79
C THR A 605 2.40 10.13 -0.98
N LYS A 606 1.48 10.05 -0.01
CA LYS A 606 1.24 11.11 0.99
C LYS A 606 2.24 11.04 2.14
N ILE A 607 3.01 9.96 2.24
CA ILE A 607 4.04 9.81 3.25
C ILE A 607 5.16 10.79 2.90
N ASP A 608 5.38 11.76 3.78
CA ASP A 608 6.37 12.80 3.59
C ASP A 608 7.62 12.51 4.44
N ARG A 609 8.79 12.88 3.92
CA ARG A 609 10.09 12.85 4.64
C ARG A 609 10.56 11.46 5.08
N VAL A 610 10.18 10.41 4.36
CA VAL A 610 10.79 9.09 4.54
C VAL A 610 12.12 9.05 3.82
N MET A 611 13.17 8.68 4.54
CA MET A 611 14.48 8.44 3.95
C MET A 611 14.42 7.25 2.99
N GLY A 612 15.08 7.35 1.83
CA GLY A 612 15.14 6.26 0.85
C GLY A 612 13.98 6.16 -0.14
N ILE A 613 12.94 7.00 -0.05
CA ILE A 613 11.84 7.04 -1.05
C ILE A 613 12.09 8.13 -2.10
N ASN A 614 12.05 7.76 -3.38
CA ASN A 614 12.12 8.71 -4.49
C ASN A 614 10.74 8.93 -5.14
N LYS A 615 10.06 10.04 -4.78
CA LYS A 615 8.73 10.38 -5.34
C LYS A 615 8.76 10.75 -6.83
N VAL A 616 9.86 11.36 -7.31
CA VAL A 616 9.96 11.89 -8.68
C VAL A 616 10.21 10.76 -9.69
N GLY A 617 10.90 9.70 -9.27
CA GLY A 617 11.32 8.60 -10.13
C GLY A 617 12.27 9.05 -11.24
N SER A 618 12.49 8.17 -12.23
CA SER A 618 13.32 8.46 -13.41
C SER A 618 12.49 8.34 -14.69
N LYS A 619 12.79 9.20 -15.68
CA LYS A 619 12.12 9.17 -17.00
C LYS A 619 12.22 7.80 -17.68
N LYS A 620 13.39 7.14 -17.56
CA LYS A 620 13.63 5.79 -18.04
C LYS A 620 12.63 4.75 -17.48
N CYS A 621 12.37 4.79 -16.17
CA CYS A 621 11.47 3.82 -15.54
C CYS A 621 9.99 4.13 -15.85
N GLN A 622 9.64 5.42 -15.99
CA GLN A 622 8.32 5.84 -16.47
C GLN A 622 8.04 5.30 -17.89
N ASP A 623 9.00 5.47 -18.80
CA ASP A 623 8.93 4.96 -20.17
C ASP A 623 8.80 3.43 -20.22
N MET A 624 9.60 2.71 -19.41
CA MET A 624 9.46 1.26 -19.26
C MET A 624 8.06 0.86 -18.76
N MET A 625 7.51 1.56 -17.75
CA MET A 625 6.18 1.26 -17.21
C MET A 625 5.08 1.48 -18.26
N ALA A 626 5.16 2.56 -19.04
CA ALA A 626 4.22 2.80 -20.13
C ALA A 626 4.24 1.66 -21.17
N LYS A 627 5.44 1.18 -21.56
CA LYS A 627 5.58 0.06 -22.51
C LYS A 627 5.12 -1.29 -21.94
N VAL A 628 5.32 -1.51 -20.65
CA VAL A 628 4.78 -2.67 -19.93
C VAL A 628 3.25 -2.67 -19.99
N HIS A 629 2.61 -1.53 -19.72
CA HIS A 629 1.16 -1.42 -19.84
C HIS A 629 0.67 -1.62 -21.28
N VAL A 630 1.44 -1.17 -22.29
CA VAL A 630 1.12 -1.44 -23.70
C VAL A 630 0.96 -2.94 -23.95
N ILE A 631 1.98 -3.70 -23.58
CA ILE A 631 2.02 -5.16 -23.78
C ILE A 631 0.93 -5.85 -22.97
N GLN A 632 0.80 -5.51 -21.68
CA GLN A 632 -0.19 -6.12 -20.81
C GLN A 632 -1.60 -5.88 -21.31
N ARG A 633 -1.93 -4.69 -21.81
CA ARG A 633 -3.27 -4.42 -22.34
C ARG A 633 -3.57 -5.23 -23.59
N GLU A 634 -2.62 -5.36 -24.50
CA GLU A 634 -2.78 -6.16 -25.74
C GLU A 634 -2.81 -7.67 -25.48
N ASN A 635 -2.27 -8.11 -24.34
CA ASN A 635 -2.09 -9.53 -24.02
C ASN A 635 -2.79 -9.96 -22.71
N ASN A 636 -3.94 -9.36 -22.38
CA ASN A 636 -4.79 -9.71 -21.21
C ASN A 636 -4.03 -9.77 -19.87
N GLY A 637 -3.20 -8.77 -19.61
CA GLY A 637 -2.36 -8.64 -18.42
C GLY A 637 -1.07 -9.45 -18.45
N ARG A 638 -0.74 -10.13 -19.56
CA ARG A 638 0.41 -11.04 -19.68
C ARG A 638 1.59 -10.41 -20.44
N GLY A 639 2.70 -11.13 -20.46
CA GLY A 639 3.82 -10.89 -21.39
C GLY A 639 5.03 -10.20 -20.78
N ILE A 640 5.11 -10.05 -19.45
CA ILE A 640 6.26 -9.43 -18.79
C ILE A 640 7.12 -10.49 -18.09
N ILE A 641 8.37 -10.60 -18.52
CA ILE A 641 9.38 -11.50 -17.93
C ILE A 641 10.59 -10.68 -17.52
N PHE A 642 10.77 -10.51 -16.22
CA PHE A 642 11.94 -9.81 -15.66
C PHE A 642 12.94 -10.82 -15.13
N ALA A 643 14.23 -10.55 -15.29
CA ALA A 643 15.30 -11.37 -14.76
C ALA A 643 16.30 -10.50 -14.00
N THR A 644 16.63 -10.89 -12.76
CA THR A 644 17.63 -10.19 -11.95
C THR A 644 18.03 -11.07 -10.77
N GLY A 645 19.33 -11.18 -10.46
CA GLY A 645 19.76 -11.88 -9.24
C GLY A 645 19.57 -11.08 -7.96
N THR A 646 19.16 -9.81 -8.09
CA THR A 646 19.02 -8.88 -6.96
C THR A 646 17.75 -8.06 -7.14
N PRO A 647 16.55 -8.66 -6.96
CA PRO A 647 15.29 -7.97 -7.19
C PRO A 647 15.06 -6.83 -6.19
N ILE A 648 15.50 -7.01 -4.94
CA ILE A 648 15.57 -5.97 -3.92
C ILE A 648 17.04 -5.57 -3.80
N THR A 649 17.33 -4.28 -3.97
CA THR A 649 18.72 -3.79 -3.98
C THR A 649 19.12 -3.05 -2.72
N ASN A 650 18.20 -2.28 -2.13
CA ASN A 650 18.47 -1.48 -0.94
C ASN A 650 17.22 -1.15 -0.11
N SER A 651 16.03 -1.12 -0.70
CA SER A 651 14.79 -0.73 -0.01
C SER A 651 13.64 -1.65 -0.42
N ILE A 652 12.72 -1.91 0.52
CA ILE A 652 11.49 -2.64 0.24
C ILE A 652 10.60 -1.95 -0.82
N THR A 653 10.80 -0.65 -1.06
CA THR A 653 10.15 0.05 -2.18
C THR A 653 10.45 -0.63 -3.51
N ASP A 654 11.62 -1.25 -3.66
CA ASP A 654 11.98 -2.04 -4.84
C ASP A 654 11.00 -3.21 -5.05
N ALA A 655 10.57 -3.88 -3.96
CA ALA A 655 9.62 -5.00 -4.03
C ALA A 655 8.23 -4.54 -4.54
N TYR A 656 7.71 -3.44 -4.00
CA TYR A 656 6.44 -2.86 -4.48
C TYR A 656 6.52 -2.45 -5.96
N ILE A 657 7.65 -1.90 -6.40
CA ILE A 657 7.83 -1.51 -7.80
C ILE A 657 7.88 -2.73 -8.72
N MET A 658 8.56 -3.81 -8.31
CA MET A 658 8.53 -5.08 -9.06
C MET A 658 7.11 -5.66 -9.12
N GLN A 659 6.36 -5.63 -8.01
CA GLN A 659 4.94 -6.00 -8.01
C GLN A 659 4.11 -5.13 -8.95
N LYS A 660 4.38 -3.82 -9.02
CA LYS A 660 3.67 -2.93 -9.94
C LYS A 660 3.92 -3.28 -11.41
N TYR A 661 5.13 -3.73 -11.77
CA TYR A 661 5.41 -4.19 -13.14
C TYR A 661 4.72 -5.52 -13.47
N VAL A 662 4.69 -6.47 -12.53
CA VAL A 662 4.39 -7.88 -12.82
C VAL A 662 2.99 -8.32 -12.33
N GLN A 663 2.45 -7.63 -11.32
CA GLN A 663 1.30 -8.05 -10.50
C GLN A 663 0.26 -6.91 -10.31
N GLU A 664 0.23 -5.89 -11.17
CA GLU A 664 -0.62 -4.69 -10.97
C GLU A 664 -2.10 -5.00 -10.76
N SER A 665 -2.69 -5.88 -11.59
CA SER A 665 -4.11 -6.24 -11.49
C SER A 665 -4.46 -6.91 -10.16
N GLN A 666 -3.54 -7.71 -9.61
CA GLN A 666 -3.75 -8.35 -8.32
C GLN A 666 -3.54 -7.35 -7.16
N LEU A 667 -2.63 -6.39 -7.29
CA LEU A 667 -2.56 -5.27 -6.33
C LEU A 667 -3.86 -4.47 -6.32
N GLU A 668 -4.48 -4.21 -7.47
CA GLU A 668 -5.77 -3.52 -7.57
C GLU A 668 -6.90 -4.33 -6.89
N LEU A 669 -6.98 -5.65 -7.16
CA LEU A 669 -7.97 -6.54 -6.55
C LEU A 669 -7.85 -6.62 -5.02
N LEU A 670 -6.63 -6.51 -4.50
CA LEU A 670 -6.35 -6.54 -3.05
C LEU A 670 -6.43 -5.16 -2.37
N GLY A 671 -6.69 -4.07 -3.12
CA GLY A 671 -6.69 -2.70 -2.60
C GLY A 671 -5.30 -2.17 -2.23
N LEU A 672 -4.24 -2.74 -2.82
CA LEU A 672 -2.82 -2.46 -2.58
C LEU A 672 -2.12 -1.76 -3.76
N GLN A 673 -2.88 -1.29 -4.75
CA GLN A 673 -2.37 -0.58 -5.93
C GLN A 673 -1.69 0.75 -5.59
N ASN A 674 -2.00 1.35 -4.45
CA ASN A 674 -1.34 2.55 -3.94
C ASN A 674 -0.25 2.17 -2.92
N PHE A 675 0.90 2.82 -3.00
CA PHE A 675 2.03 2.57 -2.11
C PHE A 675 1.68 2.79 -0.63
N ASP A 676 0.85 3.80 -0.31
CA ASP A 676 0.47 4.05 1.09
C ASP A 676 -0.41 2.91 1.63
N SER A 677 -1.31 2.35 0.81
CA SER A 677 -2.11 1.19 1.18
C SER A 677 -1.24 -0.05 1.38
N TRP A 678 -0.27 -0.26 0.48
CA TRP A 678 0.71 -1.34 0.58
C TRP A 678 1.54 -1.23 1.88
N VAL A 679 2.02 -0.02 2.22
CA VAL A 679 2.70 0.25 3.48
C VAL A 679 1.78 -0.04 4.68
N GLY A 680 0.51 0.38 4.64
CA GLY A 680 -0.45 0.12 5.72
C GLY A 680 -0.78 -1.34 5.98
N MET A 681 -0.45 -2.22 5.04
CA MET A 681 -0.58 -3.67 5.16
C MET A 681 0.69 -4.31 5.72
N PHE A 682 1.87 -3.88 5.27
CA PHE A 682 3.12 -4.62 5.49
C PHE A 682 4.21 -3.90 6.29
N ALA A 683 4.12 -2.59 6.53
CA ALA A 683 5.21 -1.82 7.11
C ALA A 683 4.76 -0.77 8.12
N GLU A 684 5.58 -0.56 9.15
CA GLU A 684 5.40 0.46 10.18
C GLU A 684 6.49 1.52 10.07
N LYS A 685 6.07 2.79 10.08
CA LYS A 685 6.98 3.93 10.09
C LYS A 685 7.37 4.30 11.52
N ASN A 686 8.65 4.54 11.74
CA ASN A 686 9.14 5.20 12.93
C ASN A 686 9.51 6.64 12.59
N THR A 687 8.96 7.60 13.32
CA THR A 687 9.26 9.04 13.17
C THR A 687 9.92 9.54 14.45
N GLY A 688 11.17 9.98 14.33
CA GLY A 688 11.97 10.44 15.46
C GLY A 688 12.66 11.77 15.18
N PHE A 689 13.04 12.46 16.25
CA PHE A 689 14.03 13.53 16.15
C PHE A 689 15.41 12.89 16.15
N GLU A 690 16.09 13.00 15.02
CA GLU A 690 17.49 12.66 14.88
C GLU A 690 18.30 13.95 14.88
N VAL A 691 19.52 13.90 15.40
CA VAL A 691 20.50 14.96 15.14
C VAL A 691 20.69 14.99 13.63
N ASP A 692 20.46 16.14 12.99
CA ASP A 692 20.71 16.25 11.56
C ASP A 692 22.16 15.85 11.30
N VAL A 693 22.36 15.01 10.29
CA VAL A 693 23.65 14.38 10.02
C VAL A 693 24.71 15.48 9.85
N ASP A 694 24.32 16.65 9.33
CA ASP A 694 25.19 17.79 9.10
C ASP A 694 25.03 18.98 10.06
N THR A 695 24.14 18.96 11.07
CA THR A 695 23.98 20.10 12.01
C THR A 695 23.58 19.69 13.44
N SER A 696 23.81 20.58 14.40
CA SER A 696 23.36 20.48 15.79
C SER A 696 21.85 20.64 15.92
N ASN A 697 21.19 21.03 14.82
CA ASN A 697 19.75 21.09 14.76
C ASN A 697 19.20 19.67 14.66
N TYR A 698 18.13 19.41 15.40
CA TYR A 698 17.38 18.19 15.23
C TYR A 698 16.56 18.28 13.96
N ARG A 699 16.63 17.23 13.15
CA ARG A 699 15.68 17.01 12.07
C ARG A 699 14.72 15.92 12.46
N MET A 700 13.49 16.06 12.00
CA MET A 700 12.56 14.94 12.03
C MET A 700 12.91 14.00 10.88
N ALA A 701 13.23 12.75 11.20
CA ALA A 701 13.48 11.70 10.24
C ALA A 701 12.42 10.61 10.38
N THR A 702 11.94 10.11 9.24
CA THR A 702 10.98 9.01 9.17
C THR A 702 11.64 7.86 8.42
N ARG A 703 11.50 6.63 8.94
CA ARG A 703 12.05 5.39 8.34
C ARG A 703 11.03 4.26 8.47
N PHE A 704 11.10 3.26 7.60
CA PHE A 704 10.41 1.98 7.83
C PHE A 704 11.24 1.18 8.81
N ALA A 705 10.66 0.82 9.95
CA ALA A 705 11.41 0.19 11.04
C ALA A 705 10.98 -1.26 11.28
N LYS A 706 9.70 -1.56 11.03
CA LYS A 706 9.13 -2.89 11.23
C LYS A 706 8.28 -3.30 10.05
N PHE A 707 8.30 -4.58 9.78
CA PHE A 707 7.45 -5.24 8.79
C PHE A 707 6.51 -6.19 9.51
N HIS A 708 5.28 -6.27 9.03
CA HIS A 708 4.19 -7.05 9.60
C HIS A 708 3.50 -7.83 8.47
N ASN A 709 2.77 -8.89 8.81
CA ASN A 709 2.07 -9.73 7.83
C ASN A 709 3.02 -10.26 6.73
N ILE A 710 4.24 -10.64 7.14
CA ILE A 710 5.30 -11.11 6.25
C ILE A 710 4.90 -12.36 5.45
N PRO A 711 4.19 -13.37 6.02
CA PRO A 711 3.74 -14.52 5.24
C PRO A 711 2.88 -14.13 4.04
N GLU A 712 1.95 -13.19 4.20
CA GLU A 712 1.11 -12.70 3.10
C GLU A 712 1.93 -11.96 2.04
N LEU A 713 2.87 -11.10 2.45
CA LEU A 713 3.79 -10.44 1.52
C LEU A 713 4.63 -11.45 0.73
N THR A 714 5.14 -12.46 1.43
CA THR A 714 6.02 -13.49 0.86
C THR A 714 5.25 -14.36 -0.13
N ASN A 715 4.02 -14.78 0.20
CA ASN A 715 3.15 -15.50 -0.73
C ASN A 715 2.79 -14.66 -1.96
N MET A 716 2.53 -13.36 -1.78
CA MET A 716 2.28 -12.45 -2.90
C MET A 716 3.49 -12.32 -3.82
N ILE A 717 4.71 -12.24 -3.26
CA ILE A 717 5.94 -12.18 -4.04
C ILE A 717 6.21 -13.53 -4.72
N ALA A 718 6.14 -14.64 -4.00
CA ALA A 718 6.36 -15.99 -4.50
C ALA A 718 5.36 -16.40 -5.59
N ALA A 719 4.18 -15.77 -5.67
CA ALA A 719 3.23 -16.00 -6.76
C ALA A 719 3.79 -15.62 -8.14
N PHE A 720 4.59 -14.55 -8.24
CA PHE A 720 5.17 -14.10 -9.53
C PHE A 720 6.69 -14.22 -9.61
N ALA A 721 7.38 -14.27 -8.48
CA ALA A 721 8.83 -14.34 -8.42
C ALA A 721 9.32 -15.77 -8.20
N ASP A 722 10.28 -16.17 -9.02
CA ASP A 722 10.95 -17.45 -8.97
C ASP A 722 12.32 -17.31 -8.34
N PHE A 723 12.50 -17.91 -7.16
CA PHE A 723 13.72 -17.81 -6.39
C PHE A 723 14.51 -19.10 -6.53
N HIS A 724 15.76 -18.97 -6.93
CA HIS A 724 16.66 -20.10 -7.03
C HIS A 724 18.04 -19.68 -6.54
N SER A 725 18.48 -20.32 -5.46
CA SER A 725 19.84 -20.17 -4.96
C SER A 725 20.75 -21.26 -5.50
N MET A 726 21.97 -20.84 -5.83
CA MET A 726 23.04 -21.70 -6.31
C MET A 726 23.81 -22.38 -5.17
N ALA A 727 23.56 -22.02 -3.91
CA ALA A 727 24.28 -22.56 -2.75
C ALA A 727 24.08 -24.09 -2.62
N GLY A 728 25.19 -24.83 -2.50
CA GLY A 728 25.18 -26.30 -2.33
C GLY A 728 25.10 -27.11 -3.63
N ASN A 729 25.30 -26.49 -4.80
CA ASN A 729 25.40 -27.19 -6.08
C ASN A 729 26.83 -27.69 -6.34
N ASP A 730 26.99 -28.99 -6.65
CA ASP A 730 28.27 -29.65 -6.91
C ASP A 730 29.06 -29.04 -8.09
N ASP A 731 28.39 -28.31 -9.00
CA ASP A 731 29.02 -27.68 -10.18
C ASP A 731 29.69 -26.32 -9.90
N LEU A 732 29.59 -25.82 -8.67
CA LEU A 732 30.22 -24.58 -8.24
C LEU A 732 31.52 -24.88 -7.49
N PRO A 733 32.52 -23.99 -7.59
CA PRO A 733 33.72 -24.15 -6.78
C PRO A 733 33.39 -24.02 -5.29
N ASP A 734 34.02 -24.87 -4.47
CA ASP A 734 33.88 -24.85 -3.02
C ASP A 734 34.26 -23.48 -2.44
N PHE A 735 33.37 -22.94 -1.62
CA PHE A 735 33.56 -21.71 -0.87
C PHE A 735 33.62 -22.00 0.63
N ASN A 736 34.84 -22.08 1.17
CA ASN A 736 35.10 -22.35 2.58
C ASN A 736 35.04 -21.10 3.46
N GLY A 737 34.07 -20.20 3.18
CA GLY A 737 33.90 -18.94 3.89
C GLY A 737 34.89 -17.84 3.51
N TYR A 738 34.66 -16.65 4.06
CA TYR A 738 35.49 -15.47 3.78
C TYR A 738 36.86 -15.55 4.46
N LYS A 739 37.90 -15.14 3.73
CA LYS A 739 39.24 -14.88 4.28
C LYS A 739 39.35 -13.42 4.69
N ASP A 740 39.03 -13.16 5.95
CA ASP A 740 39.11 -11.81 6.52
C ASP A 740 40.56 -11.45 6.84
N VAL A 741 41.10 -10.47 6.13
CA VAL A 741 42.42 -9.91 6.37
C VAL A 741 42.22 -8.68 7.23
N LEU A 742 42.63 -8.76 8.50
CA LEU A 742 42.58 -7.65 9.44
C LEU A 742 43.84 -6.79 9.28
N ILE A 743 43.64 -5.49 9.04
CA ILE A 743 44.71 -4.49 8.95
C ILE A 743 44.73 -3.70 10.26
N PRO A 744 45.87 -3.67 10.98
CA PRO A 744 45.97 -2.96 12.24
C PRO A 744 45.84 -1.45 12.03
N LYS A 745 45.26 -0.78 13.03
CA LYS A 745 45.08 0.68 13.03
C LYS A 745 46.43 1.40 13.19
N THR A 746 46.95 1.96 12.09
CA THR A 746 48.20 2.73 12.08
C THR A 746 48.07 4.04 12.89
N ALA A 747 49.19 4.55 13.41
CA ALA A 747 49.18 5.81 14.16
C ALA A 747 48.67 7.02 13.34
N PRO A 748 49.07 7.19 12.06
CA PRO A 748 48.49 8.24 11.20
C PRO A 748 46.99 8.10 11.01
N PHE A 749 46.49 6.87 10.81
CA PHE A 749 45.06 6.63 10.64
C PHE A 749 44.27 6.91 11.93
N ARG A 750 44.81 6.57 13.09
CA ARG A 750 44.21 6.91 14.40
C ARG A 750 44.09 8.42 14.58
N ALA A 751 45.15 9.17 14.28
CA ALA A 751 45.13 10.63 14.36
C ALA A 751 44.10 11.23 13.38
N TYR A 752 43.99 10.67 12.17
CA TYR A 752 43.02 11.13 11.19
C TYR A 752 41.57 10.82 11.57
N LEU A 753 41.30 9.68 12.22
CA LEU A 753 39.97 9.39 12.76
C LEU A 753 39.56 10.38 13.86
N SER A 754 40.50 10.83 14.70
CA SER A 754 40.24 11.93 15.64
C SER A 754 39.90 13.23 14.90
N LYS A 755 40.62 13.56 13.83
CA LYS A 755 40.31 14.71 12.96
C LYS A 755 38.95 14.59 12.27
N ILE A 756 38.56 13.40 11.83
CA ILE A 756 37.22 13.13 11.27
C ILE A 756 36.13 13.40 12.31
N SER A 757 36.35 12.96 13.56
CA SER A 757 35.41 13.25 14.64
C SER A 757 35.31 14.75 14.91
N GLU A 758 36.43 15.48 14.85
CA GLU A 758 36.44 16.94 15.00
C GLU A 758 35.73 17.64 13.84
N ARG A 759 35.98 17.24 12.59
CA ARG A 759 35.26 17.72 11.40
C ARG A 759 33.76 17.50 11.54
N ALA A 760 33.35 16.31 11.99
CA ALA A 760 31.95 16.00 12.26
C ALA A 760 31.36 16.92 13.32
N GLU A 761 32.10 17.23 14.39
CA GLU A 761 31.69 18.22 15.41
C GLU A 761 31.63 19.66 14.87
N GLN A 762 32.57 20.07 14.02
CA GLN A 762 32.59 21.41 13.41
C GLN A 762 31.42 21.61 12.45
N VAL A 763 31.16 20.63 11.58
CA VAL A 763 29.97 20.59 10.72
C VAL A 763 28.70 20.61 11.56
N ARG A 764 28.64 19.74 12.58
CA ARG A 764 27.51 19.70 13.52
C ARG A 764 27.30 21.04 14.20
N THR A 765 28.33 21.66 14.78
CA THR A 765 28.20 22.95 15.47
C THR A 765 27.99 24.15 14.54
N GLY A 766 28.01 23.93 13.21
CA GLY A 766 27.82 24.97 12.22
C GLY A 766 29.02 25.90 12.07
N GLN A 767 30.20 25.48 12.56
CA GLN A 767 31.45 26.21 12.38
C GLN A 767 31.93 26.17 10.92
N VAL A 768 31.53 25.16 10.16
CA VAL A 768 31.85 24.99 8.73
C VAL A 768 30.56 24.92 7.90
N PRO A 769 30.45 25.67 6.78
CA PRO A 769 29.31 25.58 5.87
C PRO A 769 29.19 24.21 5.18
N ARG A 770 27.96 23.75 4.94
CA ARG A 770 27.66 22.44 4.32
C ARG A 770 28.21 22.25 2.89
N THR A 771 28.42 23.35 2.19
CA THR A 771 29.02 23.37 0.84
C THR A 771 30.52 23.11 0.87
N GLU A 772 31.16 23.34 2.02
CA GLU A 772 32.59 23.15 2.24
C GLU A 772 32.87 21.76 2.83
N ASP A 773 32.17 21.38 3.91
CA ASP A 773 32.25 20.03 4.49
C ASP A 773 30.88 19.54 4.95
N ASN A 774 30.63 18.25 4.82
CA ASN A 774 29.38 17.59 5.22
C ASN A 774 29.63 16.11 5.56
N MET A 775 28.69 15.46 6.22
CA MET A 775 28.87 14.09 6.68
C MET A 775 28.99 13.07 5.54
N LEU A 776 28.44 13.32 4.36
CA LEU A 776 28.70 12.46 3.21
C LEU A 776 30.18 12.51 2.83
N LEU A 777 30.77 13.71 2.77
CA LEU A 777 32.19 13.92 2.48
C LEU A 777 33.06 13.33 3.58
N ILE A 778 32.75 13.59 4.86
CA ILE A 778 33.47 13.05 6.02
C ILE A 778 33.46 11.52 6.02
N THR A 779 32.31 10.90 5.76
CA THR A 779 32.20 9.43 5.68
C THR A 779 32.98 8.89 4.48
N THR A 780 32.94 9.59 3.35
CA THR A 780 33.71 9.22 2.15
C THR A 780 35.22 9.31 2.41
N ASP A 781 35.69 10.36 3.07
CA ASP A 781 37.09 10.53 3.44
C ASP A 781 37.54 9.53 4.49
N GLY A 782 36.68 9.18 5.45
CA GLY A 782 36.93 8.12 6.42
C GLY A 782 37.13 6.76 5.76
N ARG A 783 36.32 6.44 4.75
CA ARG A 783 36.47 5.22 3.94
C ARG A 783 37.74 5.26 3.09
N LYS A 784 38.07 6.39 2.46
CA LYS A 784 39.34 6.56 1.73
C LYS A 784 40.56 6.35 2.63
N ALA A 785 40.56 6.97 3.80
CA ALA A 785 41.66 6.84 4.77
C ALA A 785 41.78 5.40 5.32
N ALA A 786 40.66 4.71 5.50
CA ALA A 786 40.65 3.30 5.90
C ALA A 786 41.24 2.39 4.81
N LEU A 787 41.10 2.76 3.53
CA LEU A 787 41.69 2.08 2.39
C LEU A 787 43.20 2.36 2.26
N ASP A 788 43.59 3.63 2.17
CA ASP A 788 44.98 4.10 2.21
C ASP A 788 45.03 5.58 2.61
N MET A 789 45.91 5.95 3.55
CA MET A 789 46.07 7.35 4.00
C MET A 789 46.49 8.29 2.87
N ARG A 790 47.18 7.79 1.85
CA ARG A 790 47.62 8.61 0.70
C ARG A 790 46.48 9.10 -0.18
N LEU A 791 45.27 8.53 -0.04
CA LEU A 791 44.07 9.01 -0.72
C LEU A 791 43.49 10.28 -0.10
N VAL A 792 43.86 10.61 1.14
CA VAL A 792 43.44 11.83 1.84
C VAL A 792 44.60 12.79 2.08
N ASP A 793 45.83 12.27 2.15
CA ASP A 793 47.06 13.05 2.27
C ASP A 793 48.16 12.43 1.40
N GLU A 794 48.39 12.98 0.20
CA GLU A 794 49.39 12.46 -0.75
C GLU A 794 50.83 12.43 -0.20
N GLN A 795 51.12 13.21 0.85
CA GLN A 795 52.45 13.23 1.50
C GLN A 795 52.59 12.15 2.59
N ALA A 796 51.52 11.41 2.88
CA ALA A 796 51.56 10.33 3.85
C ALA A 796 52.57 9.25 3.43
N SER A 797 53.35 8.76 4.40
CA SER A 797 54.35 7.72 4.13
C SER A 797 53.69 6.39 3.76
N PHE A 798 54.28 5.70 2.79
CA PHE A 798 53.92 4.32 2.48
C PHE A 798 54.14 3.42 3.70
N THR A 799 53.21 2.49 3.94
CA THR A 799 53.32 1.49 4.99
C THR A 799 52.93 0.11 4.46
N THR A 800 53.64 -0.91 4.94
CA THR A 800 53.31 -2.33 4.70
C THR A 800 52.05 -2.76 5.46
N ASP A 801 51.62 -1.97 6.44
CA ASP A 801 50.36 -2.16 7.17
C ASP A 801 49.21 -1.38 6.51
N SER A 802 49.16 -1.41 5.17
CA SER A 802 48.07 -0.85 4.36
C SER A 802 47.27 -1.97 3.68
N LYS A 803 45.99 -1.73 3.40
CA LYS A 803 45.16 -2.69 2.66
C LYS A 803 45.75 -3.02 1.29
N VAL A 804 46.25 -2.00 0.61
CA VAL A 804 46.82 -2.11 -0.74
C VAL A 804 48.03 -3.04 -0.74
N PHE A 805 48.93 -2.88 0.23
CA PHE A 805 50.10 -3.76 0.34
C PHE A 805 49.72 -5.19 0.74
N LYS A 806 48.86 -5.37 1.75
CA LYS A 806 48.39 -6.71 2.16
C LYS A 806 47.65 -7.41 1.02
N CYS A 807 46.89 -6.65 0.22
CA CYS A 807 46.27 -7.16 -0.99
C CYS A 807 47.30 -7.55 -2.04
N ALA A 808 48.28 -6.69 -2.32
CA ALA A 808 49.37 -7.00 -3.25
C ALA A 808 50.14 -8.26 -2.85
N ASP A 809 50.46 -8.40 -1.56
CA ASP A 809 51.16 -9.58 -1.03
C ASP A 809 50.32 -10.85 -1.23
N ASN A 810 49.06 -10.87 -0.79
CA ASN A 810 48.16 -12.01 -1.00
C ASN A 810 48.00 -12.35 -2.49
N VAL A 811 47.76 -11.35 -3.33
CA VAL A 811 47.62 -11.52 -4.79
C VAL A 811 48.90 -12.14 -5.38
N TYR A 812 50.06 -11.67 -4.93
CA TYR A 812 51.34 -12.18 -5.40
C TYR A 812 51.64 -13.61 -4.89
N GLN A 813 51.29 -13.95 -3.66
CA GLN A 813 51.40 -15.32 -3.14
C GLN A 813 50.53 -16.29 -3.94
N ILE A 814 49.29 -15.91 -4.24
CA ILE A 814 48.37 -16.71 -5.07
C ILE A 814 48.89 -16.82 -6.50
N TYR A 815 49.41 -15.73 -7.08
CA TYR A 815 50.05 -15.75 -8.39
C TYR A 815 51.22 -16.75 -8.46
N LYS A 816 52.08 -16.78 -7.43
CA LYS A 816 53.16 -17.77 -7.32
C LYS A 816 52.65 -19.19 -7.22
N ARG A 817 51.68 -19.43 -6.32
CA ARG A 817 51.07 -20.75 -6.09
C ARG A 817 50.41 -21.29 -7.36
N GLY A 818 49.64 -20.45 -8.04
CA GLY A 818 48.87 -20.80 -9.22
C GLY A 818 49.61 -20.63 -10.54
N ASN A 819 50.93 -20.37 -10.52
CA ASN A 819 51.71 -20.11 -11.72
C ASN A 819 51.68 -21.29 -12.71
N GLN A 820 51.72 -22.53 -12.20
CA GLN A 820 51.67 -23.74 -13.04
C GLN A 820 50.31 -23.93 -13.77
N LYS A 821 49.21 -23.47 -13.17
CA LYS A 821 47.84 -23.62 -13.71
C LYS A 821 47.34 -22.38 -14.45
N ASN A 822 48.17 -21.34 -14.56
CA ASN A 822 47.78 -20.04 -15.08
C ASN A 822 46.52 -19.44 -14.43
N THR A 823 46.37 -19.60 -13.10
CA THR A 823 45.21 -19.11 -12.37
C THR A 823 45.11 -17.58 -12.35
N THR A 824 43.89 -17.07 -12.40
CA THR A 824 43.62 -15.64 -12.44
C THR A 824 42.95 -15.14 -11.18
N GLN A 825 43.01 -13.83 -10.98
CA GLN A 825 42.52 -13.17 -9.78
C GLN A 825 41.77 -11.88 -10.15
N LEU A 826 40.73 -11.56 -9.37
CA LEU A 826 39.90 -10.38 -9.55
C LEU A 826 40.00 -9.46 -8.33
N VAL A 827 40.29 -8.19 -8.54
CA VAL A 827 40.34 -7.19 -7.46
C VAL A 827 39.29 -6.13 -7.69
N PHE A 828 38.38 -6.00 -6.72
CA PHE A 828 37.35 -4.97 -6.70
C PHE A 828 37.77 -3.77 -5.84
N CYS A 829 37.69 -2.58 -6.44
CA CYS A 829 37.87 -1.31 -5.74
C CYS A 829 37.02 -0.22 -6.40
N ASP A 830 36.03 0.31 -5.68
CA ASP A 830 35.13 1.37 -6.14
C ASP A 830 35.60 2.78 -5.77
N THR A 831 36.30 2.91 -4.64
CA THR A 831 36.58 4.20 -3.99
C THR A 831 37.71 5.00 -4.66
N SER A 832 38.63 4.35 -5.37
CA SER A 832 39.81 4.99 -5.99
C SER A 832 40.05 4.47 -7.42
N THR A 833 39.17 4.85 -8.35
CA THR A 833 39.33 4.50 -9.78
C THR A 833 40.48 5.30 -10.43
N PRO A 834 41.10 4.79 -11.51
CA PRO A 834 42.25 5.44 -12.15
C PRO A 834 41.94 6.88 -12.60
N LYS A 835 42.69 7.85 -12.08
CA LYS A 835 42.63 9.29 -12.38
C LYS A 835 44.02 9.91 -12.22
N GLU A 836 44.21 11.15 -12.69
CA GLU A 836 45.44 11.91 -12.41
C GLU A 836 45.64 12.07 -10.89
N GLY A 837 46.84 11.77 -10.38
CA GLY A 837 47.17 11.75 -8.95
C GLY A 837 47.31 10.34 -8.36
N PHE A 838 47.49 10.25 -7.04
CA PHE A 838 47.62 8.96 -6.36
C PHE A 838 46.31 8.16 -6.44
N ASN A 839 46.38 6.91 -6.90
CA ASN A 839 45.25 6.00 -6.93
C ASN A 839 45.67 4.56 -6.62
N ILE A 840 44.70 3.77 -6.16
CA ILE A 840 44.97 2.41 -5.68
C ILE A 840 45.29 1.43 -6.80
N TYR A 841 44.79 1.67 -8.01
CA TYR A 841 45.00 0.76 -9.14
C TYR A 841 46.46 0.78 -9.58
N ASP A 842 47.02 1.98 -9.78
CA ASP A 842 48.41 2.18 -10.18
C ASP A 842 49.38 1.75 -9.08
N GLU A 843 49.05 2.02 -7.82
CA GLU A 843 49.86 1.59 -6.66
C GLU A 843 49.89 0.06 -6.55
N LEU A 844 48.72 -0.61 -6.63
CA LEU A 844 48.63 -2.07 -6.58
C LEU A 844 49.44 -2.69 -7.72
N LYS A 845 49.31 -2.17 -8.95
CA LYS A 845 50.10 -2.61 -10.10
C LYS A 845 51.59 -2.43 -9.86
N SER A 846 52.01 -1.25 -9.38
CA SER A 846 53.41 -0.94 -9.08
C SER A 846 53.99 -1.88 -8.03
N LEU A 847 53.24 -2.21 -6.97
CA LEU A 847 53.66 -3.15 -5.94
C LEU A 847 53.81 -4.57 -6.49
N LEU A 848 52.84 -5.05 -7.27
CA LEU A 848 52.90 -6.38 -7.89
C LEU A 848 54.09 -6.52 -8.85
N VAL A 849 54.37 -5.48 -9.65
CA VAL A 849 55.54 -5.47 -10.54
C VAL A 849 56.85 -5.47 -9.74
N ARG A 850 56.95 -4.67 -8.66
CA ARG A 850 58.12 -4.68 -7.77
C ARG A 850 58.31 -6.02 -7.06
N MET A 851 57.22 -6.71 -6.73
CA MET A 851 57.26 -8.06 -6.16
C MET A 851 57.73 -9.11 -7.19
N GLY A 852 57.68 -8.80 -8.49
CA GLY A 852 58.23 -9.63 -9.57
C GLY A 852 57.21 -10.17 -10.56
N MET A 853 56.00 -9.62 -10.59
CA MET A 853 54.98 -9.93 -11.59
C MET A 853 55.23 -9.15 -12.89
N GLN A 854 54.88 -9.72 -14.06
CA GLN A 854 55.05 -9.03 -15.33
C GLN A 854 53.94 -7.98 -15.54
N ASP A 855 54.30 -6.81 -16.06
CA ASP A 855 53.35 -5.71 -16.33
C ASP A 855 52.20 -6.14 -17.26
N SER A 856 52.52 -6.97 -18.26
CA SER A 856 51.56 -7.50 -19.24
C SER A 856 50.54 -8.48 -18.66
N GLU A 857 50.80 -9.03 -17.46
CA GLU A 857 49.89 -9.95 -16.77
C GLU A 857 48.85 -9.23 -15.89
N ILE A 858 48.93 -7.89 -15.78
CA ILE A 858 48.05 -7.07 -14.96
C ILE A 858 47.27 -6.11 -15.86
N ALA A 859 45.94 -6.07 -15.73
CA ALA A 859 45.11 -5.19 -16.53
C ALA A 859 44.05 -4.45 -15.72
N PHE A 860 43.73 -3.23 -16.16
CA PHE A 860 42.61 -2.46 -15.64
C PHE A 860 41.45 -2.50 -16.62
N ILE A 861 40.24 -2.74 -16.11
CA ILE A 861 39.05 -2.70 -16.98
C ILE A 861 38.74 -1.29 -17.50
N HIS A 862 39.20 -0.25 -16.80
CA HIS A 862 38.94 1.15 -17.13
C HIS A 862 39.69 1.58 -18.40
N ASP A 863 40.81 0.94 -18.73
CA ASP A 863 41.59 1.21 -19.95
C ASP A 863 40.85 0.75 -21.22
N ALA A 864 39.88 -0.15 -21.07
CA ALA A 864 39.03 -0.61 -22.15
C ALA A 864 37.83 0.33 -22.37
N THR A 865 38.11 1.37 -23.17
CA THR A 865 37.11 2.37 -23.59
C THR A 865 36.11 1.85 -24.63
N SER A 866 36.45 0.80 -25.39
CA SER A 866 35.57 0.16 -26.37
C SER A 866 35.20 -1.28 -25.96
N GLU A 867 34.05 -1.74 -26.43
CA GLU A 867 33.58 -3.11 -26.16
C GLU A 867 34.52 -4.17 -26.78
N THR A 868 35.11 -3.87 -27.94
CA THR A 868 36.12 -4.73 -28.57
C THR A 868 37.35 -4.93 -27.68
N LYS A 869 37.84 -3.85 -27.05
CA LYS A 869 38.97 -3.92 -26.10
C LYS A 869 38.58 -4.70 -24.84
N ARG A 870 37.37 -4.52 -24.31
CA ARG A 870 36.88 -5.28 -23.14
C ARG A 870 36.86 -6.78 -23.42
N GLN A 871 36.31 -7.19 -24.57
CA GLN A 871 36.27 -8.60 -24.94
C GLN A 871 37.66 -9.20 -25.12
N ALA A 872 38.63 -8.42 -25.62
CA ALA A 872 40.02 -8.85 -25.71
C ALA A 872 40.62 -9.12 -24.32
N ILE A 873 40.47 -8.19 -23.37
CA ILE A 873 40.90 -8.37 -21.97
C ILE A 873 40.24 -9.61 -21.36
N PHE A 874 38.92 -9.76 -21.46
CA PHE A 874 38.23 -10.91 -20.88
C PHE A 874 38.68 -12.24 -21.49
N SER A 875 38.99 -12.26 -22.79
CA SER A 875 39.53 -13.45 -23.46
C SER A 875 40.92 -13.80 -22.95
N GLN A 876 41.79 -12.80 -22.73
CA GLN A 876 43.11 -13.01 -22.16
C GLN A 876 43.04 -13.47 -20.69
N VAL A 877 42.10 -12.97 -19.89
CA VAL A 877 41.88 -13.46 -18.53
C VAL A 877 41.43 -14.92 -18.52
N ARG A 878 40.46 -15.30 -19.37
CA ARG A 878 40.03 -16.72 -19.47
C ARG A 878 41.15 -17.66 -19.93
N ALA A 879 42.03 -17.17 -20.81
CA ALA A 879 43.20 -17.91 -21.28
C ALA A 879 44.34 -17.96 -20.25
N GLY A 880 44.30 -17.12 -19.21
CA GLY A 880 45.38 -16.97 -18.24
C GLY A 880 46.56 -16.12 -18.72
N GLY A 881 46.40 -15.34 -19.80
CA GLY A 881 47.40 -14.37 -20.25
C GLY A 881 47.41 -13.08 -19.42
N ILE A 882 46.23 -12.67 -18.93
CA ILE A 882 46.11 -11.68 -17.85
C ILE A 882 45.81 -12.44 -16.57
N ARG A 883 46.66 -12.28 -15.57
CA ARG A 883 46.61 -13.00 -14.29
C ARG A 883 45.88 -12.21 -13.22
N VAL A 884 45.91 -10.88 -13.28
CA VAL A 884 45.20 -10.00 -12.33
C VAL A 884 44.38 -8.97 -13.09
N LEU A 885 43.07 -8.98 -12.88
CA LEU A 885 42.14 -8.00 -13.42
C LEU A 885 41.59 -7.11 -12.30
N ILE A 886 41.73 -5.79 -12.44
CA ILE A 886 41.32 -4.81 -11.44
C ILE A 886 40.19 -3.94 -12.00
N GLY A 887 39.13 -3.74 -11.22
CA GLY A 887 38.00 -2.91 -11.64
C GLY A 887 36.97 -2.60 -10.57
N SER A 888 36.03 -1.73 -10.93
CA SER A 888 34.91 -1.33 -10.08
C SER A 888 33.72 -2.27 -10.26
N THR A 889 32.82 -2.30 -9.28
CA THR A 889 31.55 -3.02 -9.32
C THR A 889 30.77 -2.67 -10.58
N PHE A 890 30.71 -1.39 -10.97
CA PHE A 890 29.93 -0.99 -12.16
C PHE A 890 30.52 -1.50 -13.48
N LYS A 891 31.84 -1.71 -13.57
CA LYS A 891 32.51 -2.15 -14.80
C LYS A 891 32.68 -3.67 -14.89
N LEU A 892 32.87 -4.34 -13.75
CA LEU A 892 33.09 -5.80 -13.67
C LEU A 892 31.90 -6.57 -13.09
N GLY A 893 31.03 -5.91 -12.35
CA GLY A 893 29.90 -6.51 -11.65
C GLY A 893 28.69 -6.84 -12.52
N LEU A 894 28.63 -6.41 -13.79
CA LEU A 894 27.49 -6.70 -14.69
C LEU A 894 27.95 -7.34 -16.02
N GLY A 895 27.44 -8.53 -16.33
CA GLY A 895 27.57 -9.15 -17.66
C GLY A 895 28.98 -9.62 -18.05
N VAL A 896 29.87 -9.84 -17.08
CA VAL A 896 31.28 -10.23 -17.33
C VAL A 896 31.48 -11.72 -17.03
N ASN A 897 32.02 -12.46 -18.01
CA ASN A 897 32.33 -13.88 -17.93
C ASN A 897 33.86 -14.09 -18.00
N VAL A 898 34.51 -14.22 -16.84
CA VAL A 898 35.99 -14.35 -16.69
C VAL A 898 36.41 -15.49 -15.76
N GLN A 899 35.48 -16.36 -15.37
CA GLN A 899 35.62 -17.30 -14.27
C GLN A 899 36.55 -18.50 -14.51
N ASN A 900 36.85 -18.84 -15.78
CA ASN A 900 37.48 -20.11 -16.16
C ASN A 900 38.69 -20.54 -15.31
N ARG A 901 39.59 -19.62 -14.99
CA ARG A 901 40.81 -19.89 -14.21
C ARG A 901 40.84 -19.12 -12.89
N MET A 902 39.73 -18.55 -12.46
CA MET A 902 39.66 -17.62 -11.34
C MET A 902 39.84 -18.37 -10.02
N GLU A 903 40.93 -18.11 -9.31
CA GLU A 903 41.26 -18.78 -8.03
C GLU A 903 40.90 -17.89 -6.83
N ALA A 904 41.01 -16.57 -6.99
CA ALA A 904 40.74 -15.64 -5.89
C ALA A 904 40.03 -14.35 -6.32
N LEU A 905 39.20 -13.86 -5.41
CA LEU A 905 38.51 -12.58 -5.51
C LEU A 905 38.84 -11.73 -4.28
N HIS A 906 39.17 -10.46 -4.51
CA HIS A 906 39.60 -9.54 -3.47
C HIS A 906 38.65 -8.33 -3.37
N HIS A 907 37.93 -8.22 -2.25
CA HIS A 907 37.18 -7.03 -1.87
C HIS A 907 38.09 -6.06 -1.14
N LEU A 908 38.75 -5.17 -1.89
CA LEU A 908 39.66 -4.19 -1.32
C LEU A 908 38.90 -3.08 -0.56
N ASP A 909 37.68 -2.78 -1.00
CA ASP A 909 36.73 -1.91 -0.33
C ASP A 909 35.33 -2.53 -0.22
N VAL A 910 34.56 -2.03 0.76
CA VAL A 910 33.19 -2.47 1.02
C VAL A 910 32.23 -1.83 0.00
N PRO A 911 31.38 -2.60 -0.70
CA PRO A 911 30.37 -2.00 -1.57
C PRO A 911 29.33 -1.20 -0.76
N TRP A 912 28.48 -0.41 -1.44
CA TRP A 912 27.44 0.37 -0.76
C TRP A 912 26.13 -0.38 -0.55
N ARG A 913 25.87 -1.42 -1.35
CA ARG A 913 24.58 -2.14 -1.39
C ARG A 913 24.81 -3.64 -1.30
N PRO A 914 23.90 -4.41 -0.66
CA PRO A 914 24.00 -5.87 -0.62
C PRO A 914 24.03 -6.49 -2.03
N ALA A 915 23.24 -5.95 -2.96
CA ALA A 915 23.19 -6.41 -4.34
C ALA A 915 24.55 -6.33 -5.06
N ASP A 916 25.35 -5.30 -4.77
CA ASP A 916 26.67 -5.12 -5.37
C ASP A 916 27.62 -6.24 -4.92
N MET A 917 27.49 -6.72 -3.67
CA MET A 917 28.30 -7.82 -3.13
C MET A 917 28.00 -9.13 -3.86
N VAL A 918 26.72 -9.50 -3.96
CA VAL A 918 26.25 -10.68 -4.71
C VAL A 918 26.73 -10.64 -6.17
N GLN A 919 26.68 -9.47 -6.80
CA GLN A 919 27.16 -9.28 -8.18
C GLN A 919 28.67 -9.46 -8.32
N ARG A 920 29.47 -8.99 -7.36
CA ARG A 920 30.92 -9.17 -7.34
C ARG A 920 31.27 -10.66 -7.18
N GLU A 921 30.69 -11.32 -6.18
CA GLU A 921 30.98 -12.73 -5.83
C GLU A 921 30.52 -13.70 -6.92
N GLY A 922 29.40 -13.41 -7.60
CA GLY A 922 28.95 -14.15 -8.78
C GLY A 922 29.90 -14.07 -10.00
N ARG A 923 31.08 -13.45 -9.88
CA ARG A 923 32.17 -13.50 -10.89
C ARG A 923 33.16 -14.64 -10.64
N ILE A 924 33.22 -15.16 -9.42
CA ILE A 924 34.11 -16.27 -9.03
C ILE A 924 33.32 -17.54 -8.68
N LEU A 925 32.22 -17.39 -7.92
CA LEU A 925 31.28 -18.47 -7.58
C LEU A 925 30.37 -18.74 -8.77
N ARG A 926 30.91 -19.45 -9.76
CA ARG A 926 30.22 -19.64 -11.03
C ARG A 926 30.64 -20.92 -11.73
N GLN A 927 29.67 -21.56 -12.37
CA GLN A 927 29.90 -22.73 -13.23
C GLN A 927 30.94 -22.44 -14.33
N GLY A 928 31.75 -23.45 -14.64
CA GLY A 928 32.83 -23.38 -15.61
C GLY A 928 34.14 -22.80 -15.07
N ASN A 929 34.23 -22.54 -13.77
CA ASN A 929 35.52 -22.35 -13.11
C ASN A 929 36.26 -23.70 -13.05
N GLN A 930 37.53 -23.73 -13.44
CA GLN A 930 38.36 -24.95 -13.49
C GLN A 930 39.04 -25.25 -12.15
N ASN A 931 38.88 -24.40 -11.15
CA ASN A 931 39.39 -24.63 -9.80
C ASN A 931 38.28 -25.25 -8.94
N ASP A 932 38.61 -26.33 -8.23
CA ASP A 932 37.65 -27.04 -7.36
C ASP A 932 37.21 -26.18 -6.16
N SER A 933 38.08 -25.28 -5.70
CA SER A 933 37.82 -24.37 -4.59
C SER A 933 38.30 -22.97 -4.91
N VAL A 934 37.62 -21.96 -4.37
CA VAL A 934 37.98 -20.54 -4.57
C VAL A 934 38.13 -19.79 -3.25
N GLU A 935 38.88 -18.69 -3.30
CA GLU A 935 39.17 -17.88 -2.12
C GLU A 935 38.62 -16.46 -2.28
N ILE A 936 37.75 -16.03 -1.36
CA ILE A 936 37.22 -14.65 -1.34
C ILE A 936 37.79 -13.90 -0.13
N TYR A 937 38.53 -12.84 -0.40
CA TYR A 937 39.22 -12.03 0.60
C TYR A 937 38.46 -10.74 0.91
N ARG A 938 38.26 -10.44 2.20
CA ARG A 938 37.76 -9.15 2.68
C ARG A 938 38.88 -8.44 3.44
N TYR A 939 39.27 -7.25 2.97
CA TYR A 939 40.30 -6.45 3.64
C TYR A 939 39.64 -5.43 4.58
N ILE A 940 39.80 -5.64 5.88
CA ILE A 940 39.09 -4.89 6.93
C ILE A 940 40.11 -4.17 7.80
N THR A 941 40.03 -2.84 7.86
CA THR A 941 40.85 -2.07 8.79
C THR A 941 40.18 -2.05 10.17
N GLU A 942 40.93 -2.39 11.22
CA GLU A 942 40.40 -2.46 12.58
C GLU A 942 39.94 -1.09 13.09
N GLY A 943 38.77 -1.05 13.74
CA GLY A 943 38.19 0.19 14.26
C GLY A 943 38.01 1.27 13.20
N SER A 944 37.70 0.86 11.96
CA SER A 944 37.42 1.72 10.81
C SER A 944 35.93 1.64 10.42
N PHE A 945 35.58 2.42 9.40
CA PHE A 945 34.29 2.40 8.73
C PHE A 945 33.93 1.05 8.08
N ASP A 946 34.92 0.21 7.76
CA ASP A 946 34.72 -1.04 7.00
C ASP A 946 33.97 -2.11 7.78
N ALA A 947 34.39 -2.38 9.03
CA ALA A 947 33.82 -3.43 9.85
C ALA A 947 32.31 -3.20 10.10
N TYR A 948 31.96 -1.93 10.33
CA TYR A 948 30.57 -1.52 10.49
C TYR A 948 29.76 -1.68 9.19
N SER A 949 30.32 -1.24 8.05
CA SER A 949 29.64 -1.38 6.76
C SER A 949 29.40 -2.85 6.38
N TRP A 950 30.35 -3.75 6.65
CA TRP A 950 30.15 -5.19 6.42
C TRP A 950 29.00 -5.76 7.27
N GLN A 951 28.94 -5.41 8.56
CA GLN A 951 27.87 -5.87 9.45
C GLN A 951 26.48 -5.39 8.99
N LEU A 952 26.37 -4.11 8.57
CA LEU A 952 25.11 -3.57 8.05
C LEU A 952 24.67 -4.29 6.76
N LEU A 953 25.60 -4.52 5.83
CA LEU A 953 25.29 -5.19 4.57
C LEU A 953 24.83 -6.63 4.79
N GLU A 954 25.50 -7.36 5.68
CA GLU A 954 25.14 -8.74 6.00
C GLU A 954 23.75 -8.84 6.63
N THR A 955 23.42 -7.96 7.57
CA THR A 955 22.10 -7.96 8.24
C THR A 955 20.99 -7.66 7.22
N LYS A 956 21.20 -6.70 6.31
CA LYS A 956 20.25 -6.39 5.24
C LYS A 956 20.10 -7.52 4.24
N GLN A 957 21.20 -8.17 3.87
CA GLN A 957 21.16 -9.27 2.92
C GLN A 957 20.36 -10.44 3.49
N ARG A 958 20.58 -10.81 4.75
CA ARG A 958 19.83 -11.87 5.41
C ARG A 958 18.32 -11.60 5.39
N PHE A 959 17.91 -10.41 5.82
CA PHE A 959 16.50 -10.00 5.79
C PHE A 959 15.87 -10.11 4.38
N ILE A 960 16.60 -9.67 3.35
CA ILE A 960 16.14 -9.77 1.95
C ILE A 960 16.04 -11.22 1.51
N THR A 961 17.05 -12.04 1.79
CA THR A 961 17.07 -13.46 1.42
C THR A 961 15.92 -14.22 2.08
N ASP A 962 15.61 -13.93 3.34
CA ASP A 962 14.56 -14.61 4.09
C ASP A 962 13.16 -14.28 3.51
N ILE A 963 12.87 -13.00 3.21
CA ILE A 963 11.61 -12.58 2.58
C ILE A 963 11.44 -13.22 1.20
N LEU A 964 12.52 -13.27 0.42
CA LEU A 964 12.46 -13.82 -0.93
C LEU A 964 12.43 -15.36 -0.91
N GLY A 965 13.05 -15.99 0.08
CA GLY A 965 13.18 -17.45 0.16
C GLY A 965 11.92 -18.19 0.64
N GLY A 966 10.89 -17.50 1.12
CA GLY A 966 9.69 -18.18 1.63
C GLY A 966 9.83 -18.82 3.00
N VAL A 967 10.94 -18.57 3.71
CA VAL A 967 11.33 -19.30 4.93
C VAL A 967 10.82 -18.63 6.21
N ILE A 968 10.28 -17.41 6.12
CA ILE A 968 9.84 -16.67 7.30
C ILE A 968 8.46 -17.17 7.77
N GLU A 969 8.45 -17.90 8.89
CA GLU A 969 7.24 -18.15 9.68
C GLU A 969 6.87 -16.94 10.56
N ASP A 970 7.86 -16.12 10.93
CA ASP A 970 7.66 -14.94 11.77
C ASP A 970 6.78 -13.88 11.05
N ARG A 971 5.68 -13.50 11.69
CA ARG A 971 4.77 -12.47 11.14
C ARG A 971 5.30 -11.05 11.28
N GLU A 972 6.35 -10.84 12.10
CA GLU A 972 7.02 -9.56 12.31
C GLU A 972 8.51 -9.62 11.96
N GLY A 973 9.04 -8.54 11.37
CA GLY A 973 10.46 -8.41 11.04
C GLY A 973 10.97 -6.99 11.25
N GLN A 974 12.27 -6.81 11.47
CA GLN A 974 12.91 -5.50 11.59
C GLN A 974 13.89 -5.28 10.46
N ASP A 975 13.79 -4.12 9.80
CA ASP A 975 14.77 -3.69 8.80
C ASP A 975 15.82 -2.78 9.45
N VAL A 976 17.03 -2.84 8.91
CA VAL A 976 18.19 -2.11 9.43
C VAL A 976 18.38 -0.83 8.63
N ASP A 977 18.77 0.24 9.35
CA ASP A 977 18.94 1.59 8.83
C ASP A 977 19.83 1.73 7.57
N ASP A 978 19.70 2.86 6.88
CA ASP A 978 20.50 3.24 5.70
C ASP A 978 22.01 3.05 5.93
N THR A 979 22.75 2.74 4.85
CA THR A 979 24.20 2.50 4.91
C THR A 979 25.03 3.76 5.20
N VAL A 980 24.38 4.92 5.30
CA VAL A 980 25.02 6.19 5.67
C VAL A 980 25.04 6.33 7.19
N LEU A 981 26.25 6.45 7.73
CA LEU A 981 26.49 6.61 9.16
C LEU A 981 25.93 7.93 9.69
N ASN A 982 25.25 7.88 10.84
CA ASN A 982 24.88 9.07 11.59
C ASN A 982 26.04 9.56 12.48
N TYR A 983 25.92 10.76 13.04
CA TYR A 983 26.95 11.35 13.91
C TYR A 983 27.30 10.47 15.13
N ALA A 984 26.30 9.82 15.74
CA ALA A 984 26.53 8.94 16.90
C ALA A 984 27.41 7.74 16.52
N GLU A 985 27.20 7.20 15.33
CA GLU A 985 27.98 6.09 14.80
C GLU A 985 29.40 6.51 14.42
N VAL A 986 29.57 7.67 13.78
CA VAL A 986 30.89 8.24 13.44
C VAL A 986 31.73 8.46 14.70
N LYS A 987 31.12 8.99 15.76
CA LYS A 987 31.78 9.22 17.05
C LYS A 987 32.14 7.91 17.76
N ALA A 988 31.23 6.92 17.73
CA ALA A 988 31.49 5.59 18.27
C ALA A 988 32.65 4.90 17.54
N LEU A 989 32.74 5.04 16.22
CA LEU A 989 33.83 4.51 15.40
C LEU A 989 35.17 5.21 15.67
N ALA A 990 35.18 6.53 15.78
CA ALA A 990 36.40 7.29 16.04
C ALA A 990 37.05 6.89 17.38
N VAL A 991 36.23 6.72 18.42
CA VAL A 991 36.67 6.32 19.77
C VAL A 991 36.87 4.80 19.86
N GLY A 992 36.25 4.01 18.98
CA GLY A 992 36.35 2.55 18.95
C GLY A 992 35.56 1.85 20.05
N ASN A 993 34.51 2.48 20.59
CA ASN A 993 33.67 1.90 21.64
C ASN A 993 32.17 1.97 21.28
N PRO A 994 31.51 0.82 21.02
CA PRO A 994 30.09 0.79 20.62
C PRO A 994 29.14 1.30 21.72
N LEU A 995 29.57 1.34 22.98
CA LEU A 995 28.78 1.86 24.09
C LEU A 995 28.44 3.35 23.92
N ILE A 996 29.21 4.11 23.14
CA ILE A 996 28.94 5.53 22.88
C ILE A 996 27.65 5.72 22.07
N LYS A 997 27.40 4.87 21.06
CA LYS A 997 26.14 4.89 20.31
C LYS A 997 24.97 4.64 21.24
N LYS A 998 25.06 3.57 22.04
CA LYS A 998 24.02 3.20 23.01
C LYS A 998 23.79 4.29 24.06
N ARG A 999 24.85 4.95 24.53
CA ARG A 999 24.77 6.10 25.43
C ARG A 999 23.95 7.25 24.82
N ILE A 1000 24.23 7.61 23.56
CA ILE A 1000 23.53 8.69 22.86
C ILE A 1000 22.06 8.32 22.65
N GLU A 1001 21.76 7.09 22.25
CA GLU A 1001 20.39 6.58 22.09
C GLU A 1001 19.60 6.61 23.40
N VAL A 1002 20.18 6.05 24.48
CA VAL A 1002 19.57 6.02 25.81
C VAL A 1002 19.36 7.44 26.35
N ASN A 1003 20.32 8.35 26.15
CA ASN A 1003 20.19 9.74 26.57
C ASN A 1003 19.11 10.49 25.79
N ASN A 1004 18.99 10.26 24.48
CA ASN A 1004 17.93 10.84 23.66
C ASN A 1004 16.55 10.33 24.12
N GLU A 1005 16.43 9.04 24.43
CA GLU A 1005 15.19 8.47 24.98
C GLU A 1005 14.87 9.05 26.36
N LEU A 1006 15.88 9.20 27.23
CA LEU A 1006 15.72 9.82 28.55
C LEU A 1006 15.22 11.27 28.45
N MET A 1007 15.81 12.07 27.55
CA MET A 1007 15.36 13.44 27.29
C MET A 1007 13.92 13.47 26.80
N LYS A 1008 13.53 12.56 25.90
CA LYS A 1008 12.14 12.41 25.46
C LYS A 1008 11.21 12.12 26.65
N GLN A 1009 11.56 11.16 27.51
CA GLN A 1009 10.73 10.79 28.67
C GLN A 1009 10.62 11.94 29.69
N LYS A 1010 11.70 12.69 29.95
CA LYS A 1010 11.68 13.87 30.82
C LYS A 1010 10.77 14.97 30.29
N LEU A 1011 10.79 15.22 28.98
CA LEU A 1011 9.87 16.18 28.34
C LEU A 1011 8.40 15.77 28.51
N LEU A 1012 8.08 14.49 28.28
CA LEU A 1012 6.74 13.96 28.46
C LEU A 1012 6.29 14.03 29.93
N TYR A 1013 7.19 13.75 30.87
CA TYR A 1013 6.93 13.87 32.30
C TYR A 1013 6.62 15.31 32.72
N HIS A 1014 7.42 16.30 32.29
CA HIS A 1014 7.13 17.71 32.58
C HIS A 1014 5.77 18.15 32.03
N LYS A 1015 5.39 17.67 30.84
CA LYS A 1015 4.07 17.95 30.26
C LYS A 1015 2.96 17.31 31.09
N PHE A 1016 3.14 16.05 31.51
CA PHE A 1016 2.21 15.34 32.39
C PHE A 1016 1.96 16.11 33.69
N VAL A 1017 3.01 16.54 34.40
CA VAL A 1017 2.89 17.31 35.65
C VAL A 1017 2.07 18.57 35.43
N LYS A 1018 2.37 19.34 34.37
CA LYS A 1018 1.64 20.56 34.04
C LYS A 1018 0.17 20.29 33.72
N ASP A 1019 -0.13 19.20 33.03
CA ASP A 1019 -1.50 18.81 32.71
C ASP A 1019 -2.25 18.36 33.98
N THR A 1020 -1.61 17.60 34.88
CA THR A 1020 -2.17 17.21 36.19
C THR A 1020 -2.47 18.43 37.06
N GLU A 1021 -1.59 19.44 37.13
CA GLU A 1021 -1.85 20.69 37.84
C GLU A 1021 -3.07 21.43 37.26
N ARG A 1022 -3.16 21.52 35.94
CA ARG A 1022 -4.31 22.11 35.24
C ARG A 1022 -5.60 21.36 35.59
N PHE A 1023 -5.59 20.02 35.54
CA PHE A 1023 -6.77 19.21 35.87
C PHE A 1023 -7.14 19.30 37.35
N SER A 1024 -6.17 19.37 38.26
CA SER A 1024 -6.40 19.61 39.70
C SER A 1024 -7.08 20.96 39.95
N SER A 1025 -6.63 22.02 39.25
CA SER A 1025 -7.29 23.33 39.34
C SER A 1025 -8.74 23.27 38.85
N ILE A 1026 -9.00 22.55 37.76
CA ILE A 1026 -10.35 22.36 37.20
C ILE A 1026 -11.23 21.56 38.16
N ALA A 1027 -10.72 20.45 38.71
CA ALA A 1027 -11.41 19.63 39.70
C ALA A 1027 -11.79 20.45 40.95
N THR A 1028 -11.00 21.47 41.29
CA THR A 1028 -11.31 22.35 42.42
C THR A 1028 -12.37 23.40 42.07
N SER A 1029 -12.32 24.03 40.88
CA SER A 1029 -13.16 25.19 40.55
C SER A 1029 -14.51 24.84 39.89
N TYR A 1030 -14.60 23.72 39.17
CA TYR A 1030 -15.79 23.36 38.40
C TYR A 1030 -17.02 23.00 39.24
N PRO A 1031 -16.91 22.36 40.43
CA PRO A 1031 -18.06 22.11 41.29
C PRO A 1031 -18.86 23.37 41.63
N GLU A 1032 -18.18 24.46 42.01
CA GLU A 1032 -18.80 25.74 42.33
C GLU A 1032 -19.49 26.38 41.11
N GLU A 1033 -18.85 26.29 39.95
CA GLU A 1033 -19.37 26.84 38.71
C GLU A 1033 -20.59 26.07 38.20
N ILE A 1034 -20.57 24.73 38.30
CA ILE A 1034 -21.70 23.85 38.00
C ILE A 1034 -22.88 24.19 38.91
N GLU A 1035 -22.64 24.36 40.22
CA GLU A 1035 -23.69 24.75 41.17
C GLU A 1035 -24.28 26.13 40.85
N ARG A 1036 -23.44 27.08 40.44
CA ARG A 1036 -23.90 28.41 39.99
C ARG A 1036 -24.77 28.30 38.72
N LEU A 1037 -24.36 27.51 37.74
CA LEU A 1037 -25.12 27.30 36.52
C LEU A 1037 -26.44 26.56 36.78
N ASP A 1038 -26.45 25.57 37.66
CA ASP A 1038 -27.66 24.81 38.05
C ASP A 1038 -28.67 25.70 38.77
N ARG A 1039 -28.19 26.64 39.60
CA ARG A 1039 -29.00 27.73 40.16
C ARG A 1039 -29.62 28.60 39.07
N LEU A 1040 -28.83 29.07 38.10
CA LEU A 1040 -29.35 29.87 36.97
C LEU A 1040 -30.36 29.11 36.09
N ARG A 1041 -30.13 27.82 35.85
CA ARG A 1041 -31.07 26.95 35.14
C ARG A 1041 -32.40 26.87 35.87
N SER A 1042 -32.37 26.67 37.18
CA SER A 1042 -33.57 26.54 38.02
C SER A 1042 -34.40 27.83 38.01
N LEU A 1043 -33.74 29.00 38.06
CA LEU A 1043 -34.41 30.30 37.94
C LEU A 1043 -35.04 30.51 36.55
N ALA A 1044 -34.31 30.15 35.48
CA ALA A 1044 -34.82 30.22 34.11
C ALA A 1044 -36.01 29.28 33.87
N MET A 1045 -35.98 28.08 34.45
CA MET A 1045 -37.07 27.10 34.37
C MET A 1045 -38.33 27.60 35.10
N ALA A 1046 -38.17 28.21 36.27
CA ALA A 1046 -39.29 28.81 37.01
C ALA A 1046 -39.94 29.97 36.24
N ASP A 1047 -39.14 30.81 35.59
CA ASP A 1047 -39.61 31.92 34.76
C ASP A 1047 -40.25 31.45 33.45
N GLU A 1048 -39.69 30.41 32.80
CA GLU A 1048 -40.27 29.76 31.61
C GLU A 1048 -41.67 29.19 31.91
N TYR A 1049 -41.79 28.41 33.00
CA TYR A 1049 -43.06 27.82 33.42
C TYR A 1049 -44.14 28.88 33.65
N TYR A 1050 -43.75 29.98 34.27
CA TYR A 1050 -44.68 31.08 34.52
C TYR A 1050 -45.07 31.82 33.23
N PHE A 1051 -44.12 32.15 32.37
CA PHE A 1051 -44.40 32.83 31.10
C PHE A 1051 -45.33 31.99 30.20
N ALA A 1052 -45.15 30.67 30.19
CA ALA A 1052 -46.02 29.75 29.46
C ALA A 1052 -47.45 29.69 30.02
N GLY A 1053 -47.63 29.86 31.34
CA GLY A 1053 -48.92 29.77 32.01
C GLY A 1053 -49.71 31.09 32.14
N PHE A 1054 -49.04 32.24 32.11
CA PHE A 1054 -49.63 33.55 32.43
C PHE A 1054 -49.53 34.60 31.29
N GLY A 1055 -49.05 34.22 30.11
CA GLY A 1055 -48.92 35.14 28.97
C GLY A 1055 -50.25 35.78 28.56
N ARG A 1056 -50.42 37.08 28.82
CA ARG A 1056 -51.60 37.86 28.42
C ARG A 1056 -51.40 38.44 27.02
N LYS A 1057 -52.45 38.43 26.19
CA LYS A 1057 -52.46 39.18 24.93
C LYS A 1057 -52.75 40.65 25.22
N TYR A 1058 -51.83 41.53 24.83
CA TYR A 1058 -51.99 42.99 24.91
C TYR A 1058 -52.59 43.51 23.61
N THR A 1059 -53.53 44.44 23.71
CA THR A 1059 -54.08 45.20 22.57
C THR A 1059 -53.03 46.16 22.00
N GLU A 1060 -53.20 46.64 20.76
CA GLU A 1060 -52.21 47.55 20.15
C GLU A 1060 -52.12 48.89 20.88
N GLN A 1061 -53.23 49.36 21.47
CA GLN A 1061 -53.26 50.55 22.31
C GLN A 1061 -52.42 50.35 23.58
N GLU A 1062 -52.60 49.24 24.30
CA GLU A 1062 -51.80 48.90 25.48
C GLU A 1062 -50.31 48.72 25.14
N ARG A 1063 -50.00 48.13 23.98
CA ARG A 1063 -48.61 48.00 23.48
C ARG A 1063 -48.00 49.37 23.17
N GLN A 1064 -48.79 50.32 22.70
CA GLN A 1064 -48.33 51.68 22.41
C GLN A 1064 -48.03 52.45 23.70
N ASP A 1065 -48.88 52.33 24.72
CA ASP A 1065 -48.64 52.94 26.04
C ASP A 1065 -47.35 52.39 26.69
N ILE A 1066 -47.12 51.08 26.58
CA ILE A 1066 -45.92 50.39 27.09
C ILE A 1066 -44.65 50.86 26.35
N ARG A 1067 -44.72 51.04 25.02
CA ARG A 1067 -43.61 51.57 24.22
C ARG A 1067 -43.23 53.00 24.63
N ASP A 1068 -44.23 53.82 24.92
CA ASP A 1068 -44.03 55.21 25.36
C ASP A 1068 -43.43 55.26 26.78
N LEU A 1069 -43.85 54.36 27.67
CA LEU A 1069 -43.29 54.23 29.02
C LEU A 1069 -41.81 53.81 29.01
N ILE A 1070 -41.44 52.85 28.16
CA ILE A 1070 -40.04 52.43 27.97
C ILE A 1070 -39.21 53.61 27.45
N GLN A 1071 -39.71 54.39 26.49
CA GLN A 1071 -38.93 55.51 25.97
C GLN A 1071 -38.74 56.61 27.01
N GLN A 1072 -39.79 56.98 27.75
CA GLN A 1072 -39.72 58.03 28.76
C GLN A 1072 -38.76 57.71 29.91
N ASN A 1073 -38.61 56.43 30.27
CA ASN A 1073 -37.81 56.00 31.42
C ASN A 1073 -36.42 55.44 31.07
N VAL A 1074 -36.19 54.98 29.83
CA VAL A 1074 -34.91 54.35 29.42
C VAL A 1074 -34.10 55.26 28.48
N LEU A 1075 -34.75 56.07 27.66
CA LEU A 1075 -34.12 56.93 26.64
C LEU A 1075 -34.09 58.41 27.08
N VAL A 1076 -33.83 58.65 28.37
CA VAL A 1076 -33.78 59.97 29.01
C VAL A 1076 -32.46 60.71 28.68
N GLU A 1077 -32.46 62.05 28.71
CA GLU A 1077 -31.26 62.85 28.39
C GLU A 1077 -30.15 62.74 29.44
N GLU A 1078 -30.51 62.58 30.72
CA GLU A 1078 -29.59 62.35 31.82
C GLU A 1078 -29.71 60.91 32.36
N PRO A 1079 -28.59 60.22 32.65
CA PRO A 1079 -28.62 58.87 33.18
C PRO A 1079 -29.25 58.82 34.58
N LEU A 1080 -30.09 57.80 34.81
CA LEU A 1080 -30.73 57.56 36.10
C LEU A 1080 -29.70 57.39 37.24
N LYS A 1081 -29.95 58.05 38.38
CA LYS A 1081 -29.08 58.00 39.56
C LYS A 1081 -29.14 56.65 40.27
N GLU A 1082 -30.31 56.01 40.29
CA GLU A 1082 -30.56 54.70 40.88
C GLU A 1082 -31.35 53.83 39.90
N SER A 1083 -31.30 52.50 40.08
CA SER A 1083 -32.05 51.59 39.20
C SER A 1083 -33.51 51.58 39.63
N SER A 1084 -34.43 51.80 38.69
CA SER A 1084 -35.86 51.87 38.98
C SER A 1084 -36.65 50.85 38.17
N VAL A 1085 -37.70 50.29 38.79
CA VAL A 1085 -38.68 49.46 38.08
C VAL A 1085 -39.55 50.41 37.25
N ILE A 1086 -39.54 50.21 35.94
CA ILE A 1086 -40.28 51.02 34.97
C ILE A 1086 -41.75 50.58 34.96
N MET A 1087 -41.96 49.27 34.88
CA MET A 1087 -43.27 48.64 34.82
C MET A 1087 -43.16 47.12 35.00
N GLU A 1088 -44.29 46.50 35.26
CA GLU A 1088 -44.47 45.05 35.16
C GLU A 1088 -45.02 44.71 33.76
N TYR A 1089 -44.34 43.84 33.02
CA TYR A 1089 -44.74 43.40 31.69
C TYR A 1089 -44.73 41.87 31.61
N GLN A 1090 -45.86 41.26 31.23
CA GLN A 1090 -46.04 39.79 31.22
C GLN A 1090 -45.69 39.11 32.57
N GLY A 1091 -45.85 39.83 33.68
CA GLY A 1091 -45.48 39.39 35.03
C GLY A 1091 -43.97 39.38 35.34
N PHE A 1092 -43.18 40.13 34.55
CA PHE A 1092 -41.76 40.41 34.79
C PHE A 1092 -41.54 41.90 35.02
N ASP A 1093 -40.68 42.21 35.99
CA ASP A 1093 -40.26 43.59 36.25
C ASP A 1093 -39.27 44.03 35.17
N ILE A 1094 -39.60 45.14 34.53
CA ILE A 1094 -38.74 45.80 33.54
C ILE A 1094 -38.00 46.91 34.27
N ILE A 1095 -36.69 46.74 34.47
CA ILE A 1095 -35.87 47.59 35.33
C ILE A 1095 -34.86 48.38 34.49
N ALA A 1096 -34.88 49.70 34.62
CA ALA A 1096 -33.85 50.57 34.07
C ALA A 1096 -32.62 50.56 35.01
N PRO A 1097 -31.42 50.18 34.53
CA PRO A 1097 -30.19 50.27 35.32
C PRO A 1097 -29.81 51.73 35.63
N ALA A 1098 -29.11 51.95 36.75
CA ALA A 1098 -28.42 53.22 37.01
C ALA A 1098 -27.27 53.44 36.03
N LYS A 1099 -26.98 54.69 35.65
CA LYS A 1099 -25.82 55.09 34.82
C LYS A 1099 -25.74 54.48 33.40
N VAL A 1100 -26.87 54.29 32.73
CA VAL A 1100 -26.91 53.75 31.35
C VAL A 1100 -26.40 54.79 30.33
N SER A 1101 -25.53 54.36 29.43
CA SER A 1101 -25.04 55.17 28.30
C SER A 1101 -26.10 55.23 27.19
N LYS A 1102 -26.35 56.44 26.65
CA LYS A 1102 -27.26 56.68 25.51
C LYS A 1102 -26.87 55.88 24.24
N ILE A 1103 -25.62 55.44 24.15
CA ILE A 1103 -25.05 54.76 22.98
C ILE A 1103 -25.51 53.28 22.91
N HIS A 1104 -25.77 52.65 24.06
CA HIS A 1104 -26.27 51.27 24.16
C HIS A 1104 -27.28 51.17 25.33
N PRO A 1105 -28.56 51.52 25.11
CA PRO A 1105 -29.59 51.41 26.14
C PRO A 1105 -29.78 49.94 26.55
N VAL A 1106 -29.81 49.68 27.86
CA VAL A 1106 -29.99 48.32 28.41
C VAL A 1106 -31.09 48.34 29.46
N VAL A 1107 -31.89 47.29 29.48
CA VAL A 1107 -32.93 47.06 30.48
C VAL A 1107 -32.75 45.66 31.07
N TYR A 1108 -33.06 45.50 32.35
CA TYR A 1108 -33.16 44.18 32.96
C TYR A 1108 -34.62 43.72 32.98
N VAL A 1109 -34.87 42.51 32.49
CA VAL A 1109 -36.14 41.80 32.67
C VAL A 1109 -35.94 40.87 33.84
N GLN A 1110 -36.71 41.04 34.92
CA GLN A 1110 -36.45 40.34 36.18
C GLN A 1110 -37.71 39.75 36.80
N ARG A 1111 -37.60 38.50 37.27
CA ARG A 1111 -38.59 37.83 38.12
C ARG A 1111 -37.85 36.91 39.09
N ALA A 1112 -37.86 35.58 38.88
CA ALA A 1112 -36.98 34.68 39.64
C ALA A 1112 -35.54 34.83 39.16
N GLY A 1113 -35.33 34.90 37.84
CA GLY A 1113 -34.07 35.23 37.19
C GLY A 1113 -33.96 36.71 36.81
N LYS A 1114 -32.74 37.14 36.44
CA LYS A 1114 -32.45 38.50 35.97
C LYS A 1114 -31.77 38.46 34.59
N TYR A 1115 -32.39 39.08 33.59
CA TYR A 1115 -32.00 38.99 32.18
C TYR A 1115 -31.64 40.37 31.63
N ARG A 1116 -30.43 40.52 31.11
CA ARG A 1116 -29.96 41.76 30.46
C ARG A 1116 -30.46 41.80 29.01
N VAL A 1117 -31.14 42.87 28.62
CA VAL A 1117 -31.67 43.09 27.26
C VAL A 1117 -31.15 44.41 26.71
N GLU A 1118 -30.50 44.37 25.56
CA GLU A 1118 -30.06 45.57 24.85
C GLU A 1118 -31.20 46.08 23.95
N ILE A 1119 -31.45 47.39 24.04
CA ILE A 1119 -32.60 48.06 23.42
C ILE A 1119 -32.09 49.14 22.47
N THR A 1120 -32.79 49.36 21.35
CA THR A 1120 -32.50 50.41 20.38
C THR A 1120 -33.33 51.67 20.66
N ASP A 1121 -32.95 52.80 20.06
CA ASP A 1121 -33.68 54.08 20.09
C ASP A 1121 -35.09 54.02 19.47
N ASN A 1122 -35.35 53.05 18.60
CA ASN A 1122 -36.67 52.80 18.02
C ASN A 1122 -37.65 52.11 19.01
N ARG A 1123 -38.76 52.79 19.30
CA ARG A 1123 -39.84 52.35 20.23
C ARG A 1123 -40.39 50.95 19.92
N VAL A 1124 -40.54 50.60 18.64
CA VAL A 1124 -41.10 49.31 18.23
C VAL A 1124 -40.07 48.18 18.46
N SER A 1125 -38.81 48.45 18.13
CA SER A 1125 -37.70 47.52 18.28
C SER A 1125 -37.35 47.23 19.74
N ALA A 1126 -37.56 48.19 20.64
CA ALA A 1126 -37.35 48.05 22.08
C ALA A 1126 -38.23 46.98 22.73
N LEU A 1127 -39.55 47.06 22.51
CA LEU A 1127 -40.49 46.09 23.05
C LEU A 1127 -40.31 44.71 22.41
N LEU A 1128 -40.00 44.67 21.11
CA LEU A 1128 -39.66 43.41 20.41
C LEU A 1128 -38.40 42.73 20.97
N ALA A 1129 -37.43 43.49 21.49
CA ALA A 1129 -36.24 42.92 22.13
C ALA A 1129 -36.59 42.26 23.48
N ILE A 1130 -37.50 42.86 24.26
CA ILE A 1130 -38.03 42.31 25.50
C ILE A 1130 -38.88 41.06 25.21
N ASP A 1131 -39.78 41.12 24.22
CA ASP A 1131 -40.57 39.96 23.76
C ASP A 1131 -39.68 38.81 23.30
N ARG A 1132 -38.60 39.10 22.57
CA ARG A 1132 -37.61 38.11 22.14
C ARG A 1132 -36.84 37.51 23.32
N CYS A 1133 -36.54 38.30 24.36
CA CYS A 1133 -35.90 37.80 25.57
C CYS A 1133 -36.82 36.82 26.31
N LEU A 1134 -38.09 37.18 26.50
CA LEU A 1134 -39.09 36.32 27.16
C LEU A 1134 -39.41 35.07 26.34
N GLY A 1135 -39.59 35.21 25.02
CA GLY A 1135 -39.75 34.08 24.10
C GLY A 1135 -38.48 33.21 23.95
N GLY A 1136 -37.34 33.67 24.43
CA GLY A 1136 -36.05 32.98 24.41
C GLY A 1136 -35.71 32.21 25.68
N LEU A 1137 -36.58 32.20 26.71
CA LEU A 1137 -36.30 31.56 28.01
C LEU A 1137 -36.08 30.04 27.87
N THR A 1138 -36.87 29.33 27.07
CA THR A 1138 -36.70 27.90 26.78
C THR A 1138 -35.32 27.60 26.18
N LYS A 1139 -34.90 28.41 25.19
CA LYS A 1139 -33.59 28.27 24.56
C LYS A 1139 -32.47 28.49 25.59
N ARG A 1140 -32.62 29.51 26.45
CA ARG A 1140 -31.65 29.82 27.51
C ARG A 1140 -31.54 28.70 28.56
N ARG A 1141 -32.65 28.08 28.96
CA ARG A 1141 -32.63 26.89 29.83
C ARG A 1141 -31.89 25.73 29.17
N MET A 1142 -32.19 25.44 27.90
CA MET A 1142 -31.51 24.39 27.13
C MET A 1142 -30.00 24.66 26.98
N ASP A 1143 -29.60 25.90 26.73
CA ASP A 1143 -28.19 26.30 26.65
C ASP A 1143 -27.47 26.12 28.01
N LEU A 1144 -28.13 26.45 29.12
CA LEU A 1144 -27.61 26.23 30.48
C LEU A 1144 -27.50 24.74 30.82
N GLU A 1145 -28.51 23.93 30.50
CA GLU A 1145 -28.48 22.47 30.68
C GLU A 1145 -27.33 21.82 29.91
N LYS A 1146 -27.13 22.25 28.67
CA LYS A 1146 -26.01 21.81 27.84
C LYS A 1146 -24.67 22.18 28.49
N SER A 1147 -24.51 23.43 28.94
CA SER A 1147 -23.26 23.87 29.58
C SER A 1147 -22.96 23.15 30.91
N ILE A 1148 -23.99 22.85 31.71
CA ILE A 1148 -23.87 22.05 32.93
C ILE A 1148 -23.40 20.64 32.60
N LYS A 1149 -24.02 20.01 31.60
CA LYS A 1149 -23.65 18.66 31.15
C LYS A 1149 -22.19 18.62 30.70
N GLU A 1150 -21.78 19.53 29.81
CA GLU A 1150 -20.41 19.62 29.30
C GLU A 1150 -19.37 19.84 30.42
N LYS A 1151 -19.67 20.71 31.39
CA LYS A 1151 -18.77 20.96 32.53
C LYS A 1151 -18.71 19.77 33.49
N ARG A 1152 -19.82 19.07 33.71
CA ARG A 1152 -19.85 17.87 34.58
C ARG A 1152 -19.03 16.73 33.97
N GLU A 1153 -19.21 16.46 32.68
CA GLU A 1153 -18.40 15.46 31.95
C GLU A 1153 -16.90 15.80 32.01
N PHE A 1154 -16.54 17.07 31.84
CA PHE A 1154 -15.14 17.48 31.92
C PHE A 1154 -14.58 17.44 33.36
N TYR A 1155 -15.41 17.71 34.36
CA TYR A 1155 -15.03 17.55 35.77
C TYR A 1155 -14.73 16.10 36.12
N GLU A 1156 -15.59 15.16 35.73
CA GLU A 1156 -15.38 13.72 35.94
C GLU A 1156 -14.09 13.24 35.25
N TYR A 1157 -13.83 13.70 34.02
CA TYR A 1157 -12.58 13.44 33.33
C TYR A 1157 -11.37 14.01 34.07
N ALA A 1158 -11.42 15.28 34.50
CA ALA A 1158 -10.32 15.93 35.21
C ALA A 1158 -9.96 15.17 36.50
N CYS A 1159 -10.96 14.73 37.27
CA CYS A 1159 -10.75 13.88 38.45
C CYS A 1159 -10.06 12.57 38.08
N SER A 1160 -10.51 11.88 37.03
CA SER A 1160 -9.86 10.63 36.57
C SER A 1160 -8.40 10.80 36.18
N GLN A 1161 -8.01 11.98 35.66
CA GLN A 1161 -6.62 12.25 35.27
C GLN A 1161 -5.74 12.61 36.46
N VAL A 1162 -6.30 13.18 37.53
CA VAL A 1162 -5.57 13.47 38.78
C VAL A 1162 -5.26 12.18 39.52
N ASP A 1163 -6.15 11.20 39.46
CA ASP A 1163 -5.99 9.89 40.10
C ASP A 1163 -5.05 8.93 39.33
N ASN A 1164 -4.67 9.27 38.09
CA ASN A 1164 -3.79 8.42 37.28
C ASN A 1164 -2.35 8.42 37.83
N GLU A 1165 -1.81 7.23 38.05
CA GLU A 1165 -0.40 7.04 38.40
C GLU A 1165 0.52 7.57 37.30
N ASN A 1166 1.65 8.17 37.69
CA ASN A 1166 2.64 8.73 36.77
C ASN A 1166 3.31 7.62 35.93
N PRO A 1167 3.02 7.52 34.62
CA PRO A 1167 3.49 6.41 33.80
C PRO A 1167 4.96 6.56 33.36
N TYR A 1168 5.57 7.73 33.57
CA TYR A 1168 6.92 8.05 33.06
C TYR A 1168 8.03 7.86 34.10
N SER A 1169 7.71 7.99 35.39
CA SER A 1169 8.71 7.96 36.48
C SER A 1169 9.58 6.70 36.49
N SER A 1170 8.96 5.53 36.46
CA SER A 1170 9.67 4.25 36.45
C SER A 1170 10.59 4.10 35.24
N LYS A 1171 10.14 4.56 34.06
CA LYS A 1171 10.94 4.48 32.83
C LYS A 1171 12.12 5.44 32.85
N ILE A 1172 11.95 6.65 33.37
CA ILE A 1172 13.03 7.62 33.56
C ILE A 1172 14.10 7.02 34.47
N TYR A 1173 13.71 6.45 35.61
CA TYR A 1173 14.64 5.83 36.55
C TYR A 1173 15.39 4.64 35.92
N GLU A 1174 14.70 3.78 35.15
CA GLU A 1174 15.33 2.67 34.42
C GLU A 1174 16.37 3.18 33.40
N LEU A 1175 16.04 4.25 32.66
CA LEU A 1175 16.93 4.85 31.66
C LEU A 1175 18.12 5.58 32.31
N GLU A 1176 17.93 6.22 33.47
CA GLU A 1176 19.02 6.84 34.25
C GLU A 1176 19.99 5.78 34.76
N LEU A 1177 19.49 4.69 35.37
CA LEU A 1177 20.34 3.56 35.77
C LEU A 1177 21.11 2.94 34.60
N LYS A 1178 20.44 2.76 33.45
CA LYS A 1178 21.10 2.26 32.23
C LYS A 1178 22.17 3.22 31.73
N LEU A 1179 21.93 4.53 31.80
CA LEU A 1179 22.89 5.55 31.40
C LEU A 1179 24.11 5.55 32.35
N ASP A 1180 23.89 5.47 33.66
CA ASP A 1180 24.95 5.39 34.67
C ASP A 1180 25.79 4.10 34.52
N GLU A 1181 25.16 2.97 34.22
CA GLU A 1181 25.87 1.71 33.93
C GLU A 1181 26.77 1.85 32.69
N ILE A 1182 26.25 2.51 31.64
CA ILE A 1182 27.01 2.78 30.41
C ILE A 1182 28.15 3.77 30.68
N ASP A 1183 27.91 4.84 31.43
CA ASP A 1183 28.89 5.88 31.74
C ASP A 1183 30.01 5.35 32.65
N SER A 1184 29.67 4.47 33.60
CA SER A 1184 30.63 3.72 34.42
C SER A 1184 31.52 2.80 33.57
N LYS A 1185 30.93 2.06 32.62
CA LYS A 1185 31.68 1.22 31.66
C LYS A 1185 32.53 2.03 30.70
N LEU A 1186 32.11 3.25 30.36
CA LEU A 1186 32.88 4.20 29.54
C LEU A 1186 33.94 4.98 30.34
N GLY A 1187 33.93 4.89 31.67
CA GLY A 1187 34.87 5.60 32.54
C GLY A 1187 34.66 7.11 32.59
N VAL A 1188 33.46 7.59 32.24
CA VAL A 1188 33.14 9.04 32.19
C VAL A 1188 33.22 9.68 33.59
N ASP A 1189 32.99 8.90 34.65
CA ASP A 1189 33.05 9.36 36.04
C ASP A 1189 34.46 9.42 36.66
N LYS A 1190 35.54 9.20 35.89
CA LYS A 1190 36.92 9.26 36.42
C LYS A 1190 37.54 10.67 36.43
N GLU A 1191 36.82 11.69 35.96
CA GLU A 1191 37.25 13.11 36.00
C GLU A 1191 36.26 14.04 36.71
N LYS A 1192 35.70 13.61 37.85
CA LYS A 1192 35.03 14.52 38.79
C LYS A 1192 35.90 14.81 40.00
#